data_AF-A0A5P8W5I0-F1
#
_entry.id   AF-A0A5P8W5I0-F1
#
_cell.length_a   1.000
_cell.length_b   1.000
_cell.length_c   1.000
_cell.angle_alpha   90.00
_cell.angle_beta   90.00
_cell.angle_gamma   90.00
#
_symmetry.space_group_name_H-M   'P 1'
#
loop_
_entity.id
_entity.type
_entity.pdbx_description
1 polymer ?
#
loop_
_entity_poly.entity_id
_entity_poly.type
_entity_poly.pdbx_seq_one_letter_code
_entity_poly.pdbx_strand_id
1 'polypeptide(L)'
;MLLTTVYIRFYKSFNYDYLKKYETEINQVESVSKPWELIDDMWYPYVEIPIDDRVTTVVGANESGKSHLLSAIEKAILGKDFGSKEPEGREIRRDEFCRYSNFFTVKAGKLKFPSFGLKWENLNDKEQANIRSLCNKIRDDNDFKEFYLFRINKDDLVIYLKEHNEYVKYDIKGNLIDKFIETLPHIFRIDSEIALPKTIPIKKLIKRADAKASFEDFDRKTRGKAFKLIEEFSSKYKSLDFDKIDPYQKKPEVEAAWQTIKSLVEVLNVETETKDNNKNEKAHELAYKLICEVAGIDSHILSDLIDALEEGKDGYVNGVIEMINERLAESLNFPKWWAQDSNFCLKVSPRDSDLVFTIRDRTGTEYSFDERSSGLRYFLSYYIQYRIHKPHLTRSEILLMDEPDTYLSSRAQQDLLKIFEEFANPRLGSHITQPIQVIYVTHSPFLINKNYPERIRVLEKGDNDEGTRVVKDAGRNHYEPLRSAFGAFVGETTFIGNCNLIVEGTADQILIAGAASYLRSLDVPNSETLDLNHVTIVPVDSASQILYTVYLARGKDVEQPAVIVLIDSNQSGDDARKKLLKLGSHRQFLLDAKFIIQIGDLSKKIKVNEYIKISSIEDIIPIGICIEAAKVYAEKICGVTQKILSQIEADILLNKLKDVGTIFEAIESCFNDISANSLYIDRVGFARSVVDTVNRLGLEKKRKNLSEIKLSAQNNLSISALEDFEKNFRILFEYLDGIRMNAVDELTNERNHHRIDRLVRGFNRDNPISPKREVALELLKKIESSLEDDIGAKKARSIIKSLRENYELEIEKNKIIENYEEFQRGLKELTYSARIESQSKSV
;
A
#
# COMPACT_ATOMS: atom_id res chain seq x y z
N MET A 1 9.31 6.72 22.03
CA MET A 1 8.01 7.42 22.02
C MET A 1 7.20 7.11 20.76
N LEU A 2 5.90 6.79 20.90
CA LEU A 2 4.94 6.48 19.83
C LEU A 2 3.63 7.26 19.98
N LEU A 3 3.05 7.73 18.88
CA LEU A 3 1.73 8.35 18.84
C LEU A 3 0.66 7.25 18.87
N THR A 4 -0.23 7.25 19.87
CA THR A 4 -1.27 6.21 20.02
C THR A 4 -2.70 6.73 19.89
N THR A 5 -2.92 8.03 20.07
CA THR A 5 -4.27 8.63 19.89
C THR A 5 -4.16 10.08 19.49
N VAL A 6 -5.01 10.51 18.56
CA VAL A 6 -5.21 11.92 18.19
C VAL A 6 -6.55 12.39 18.74
N TYR A 7 -6.53 13.54 19.40
CA TYR A 7 -7.71 14.23 19.92
C TYR A 7 -7.97 15.47 19.08
N ILE A 8 -9.13 15.54 18.43
CA ILE A 8 -9.51 16.72 17.64
C ILE A 8 -10.83 17.29 18.15
N ARG A 9 -10.85 18.61 18.34
CA ARG A 9 -12.08 19.32 18.72
C ARG A 9 -12.18 20.69 18.06
N PHE A 10 -13.35 20.99 17.52
CA PHE A 10 -13.68 22.25 16.85
C PHE A 10 -12.75 22.66 15.70
N TYR A 11 -12.33 21.72 14.87
CA TYR A 11 -11.42 21.97 13.75
C TYR A 11 -12.01 21.56 12.41
N LYS A 12 -12.28 22.53 11.54
CA LYS A 12 -12.85 22.32 10.19
C LYS A 12 -14.08 21.43 10.22
N SER A 13 -13.94 20.14 9.87
CA SER A 13 -15.04 19.17 9.90
C SER A 13 -15.26 18.51 11.26
N PHE A 14 -14.28 18.52 12.16
CA PHE A 14 -14.37 17.92 13.49
C PHE A 14 -15.06 18.88 14.48
N ASN A 15 -16.15 18.42 15.10
CA ASN A 15 -16.78 19.11 16.23
C ASN A 15 -16.29 18.52 17.57
N TYR A 16 -17.18 18.18 18.50
CA TYR A 16 -16.90 17.37 19.69
C TYR A 16 -17.57 16.00 19.53
N ASP A 17 -17.18 15.00 20.31
CA ASP A 17 -17.79 13.67 20.24
C ASP A 17 -19.18 13.67 20.90
N TYR A 18 -20.19 13.99 20.08
CA TYR A 18 -21.57 14.01 20.50
C TYR A 18 -22.04 12.63 20.96
N LEU A 19 -21.66 11.54 20.26
CA LEU A 19 -22.11 10.19 20.61
C LEU A 19 -21.62 9.81 22.01
N LYS A 20 -20.32 10.01 22.29
CA LYS A 20 -19.76 9.77 23.63
C LYS A 20 -20.45 10.62 24.71
N LYS A 21 -20.77 11.88 24.40
CA LYS A 21 -21.48 12.77 25.33
C LYS A 21 -22.87 12.24 25.66
N TYR A 22 -23.69 11.95 24.66
CA TYR A 22 -25.08 11.54 24.86
C TYR A 22 -25.22 10.09 25.32
N GLU A 23 -24.38 9.16 24.87
CA GLU A 23 -24.34 7.78 25.41
C GLU A 23 -24.10 7.79 26.93
N THR A 24 -23.22 8.67 27.39
CA THR A 24 -22.94 8.83 28.83
C THR A 24 -24.16 9.42 29.56
N GLU A 25 -24.75 10.49 29.02
CA GLU A 25 -25.93 11.14 29.61
C GLU A 25 -27.14 10.20 29.69
N ILE A 26 -27.38 9.38 28.65
CA ILE A 26 -28.48 8.41 28.58
C ILE A 26 -28.27 7.24 29.55
N ASN A 27 -27.07 6.66 29.57
CA ASN A 27 -26.78 5.47 30.37
C ASN A 27 -26.47 5.79 31.84
N GLN A 28 -26.52 7.08 32.24
CA GLN A 28 -26.18 7.55 33.60
C GLN A 28 -24.84 7.00 34.11
N VAL A 29 -23.91 6.74 33.19
CA VAL A 29 -22.56 6.30 33.57
C VAL A 29 -21.84 7.52 34.11
N GLU A 30 -21.26 7.41 35.31
CA GLU A 30 -20.28 8.38 35.79
C GLU A 30 -19.08 8.38 34.83
N SER A 31 -19.16 9.20 33.78
CA SER A 31 -17.99 9.50 32.96
C SER A 31 -17.02 10.30 33.81
N VAL A 32 -15.81 9.78 33.96
CA VAL A 32 -14.69 10.55 34.47
C VAL A 32 -14.30 11.55 33.38
N SER A 33 -14.98 12.70 33.36
CA SER A 33 -14.64 13.80 32.45
C SER A 33 -13.17 14.16 32.65
N LYS A 34 -12.38 14.12 31.59
CA LYS A 34 -10.95 14.44 31.71
C LYS A 34 -10.77 15.95 31.82
N PRO A 35 -9.78 16.46 32.57
CA PRO A 35 -9.65 17.90 32.82
C PRO A 35 -9.60 18.78 31.56
N TRP A 36 -9.02 18.27 30.47
CA TRP A 36 -8.92 18.97 29.19
C TRP A 36 -10.21 18.96 28.34
N GLU A 37 -11.19 18.12 28.69
CA GLU A 37 -12.48 18.04 28.00
C GLU A 37 -13.48 19.10 28.49
N LEU A 38 -13.19 19.77 29.61
CA LEU A 38 -14.06 20.78 30.19
C LEU A 38 -13.83 22.15 29.54
N ILE A 39 -14.92 22.85 29.21
CA ILE A 39 -14.93 24.22 28.72
C ILE A 39 -16.03 24.97 29.46
N ASP A 40 -15.66 26.04 30.17
CA ASP A 40 -16.61 26.86 30.93
C ASP A 40 -17.50 25.96 31.85
N ASP A 41 -16.86 25.00 32.53
CA ASP A 41 -17.46 23.95 33.40
C ASP A 41 -18.40 22.95 32.73
N MET A 42 -18.49 22.99 31.40
CA MET A 42 -19.29 22.06 30.60
C MET A 42 -18.42 21.03 29.88
N TRP A 43 -18.89 19.78 29.82
CA TRP A 43 -18.14 18.68 29.20
C TRP A 43 -18.35 18.61 27.68
N TYR A 44 -17.25 18.68 26.93
CA TYR A 44 -17.20 18.54 25.47
C TYR A 44 -16.06 17.58 25.08
N PRO A 45 -16.32 16.26 25.01
CA PRO A 45 -15.29 15.28 24.72
C PRO A 45 -14.68 15.48 23.33
N TYR A 46 -13.40 15.16 23.19
CA TYR A 46 -12.72 15.20 21.89
C TYR A 46 -13.16 14.02 21.03
N VAL A 47 -13.13 14.20 19.70
CA VAL A 47 -13.15 13.05 18.79
C VAL A 47 -11.80 12.34 18.94
N GLU A 48 -11.83 11.10 19.43
CA GLU A 48 -10.63 10.29 19.69
C GLU A 48 -10.37 9.36 18.51
N ILE A 49 -9.21 9.50 17.87
CA ILE A 49 -8.80 8.67 16.72
C ILE A 49 -7.59 7.84 17.15
N PRO A 50 -7.75 6.52 17.40
CA PRO A 50 -6.63 5.65 17.74
C PRO A 50 -5.64 5.57 16.59
N ILE A 51 -4.34 5.53 16.89
CA ILE A 51 -3.24 5.39 15.93
C ILE A 51 -2.51 4.09 16.23
N ASP A 52 -2.25 3.31 15.19
CA ASP A 52 -1.48 2.08 15.27
C ASP A 52 0.02 2.37 15.45
N ASP A 53 0.76 1.46 16.09
CA ASP A 53 2.18 1.63 16.37
C ASP A 53 3.06 1.50 15.11
N ARG A 54 2.50 0.96 14.01
CA ARG A 54 3.19 0.79 12.73
C ARG A 54 2.54 1.58 11.62
N VAL A 55 1.36 1.16 11.17
CA VAL A 55 0.69 1.76 10.01
C VAL A 55 -0.76 2.04 10.35
N THR A 56 -1.20 3.27 10.14
CA THR A 56 -2.61 3.67 10.25
C THR A 56 -3.14 4.09 8.89
N THR A 57 -4.12 3.34 8.40
CA THR A 57 -4.84 3.65 7.17
C THR A 57 -6.16 4.31 7.50
N VAL A 58 -6.38 5.54 7.04
CA VAL A 58 -7.60 6.30 7.33
C VAL A 58 -8.44 6.44 6.06
N VAL A 59 -9.67 5.94 6.11
CA VAL A 59 -10.58 5.87 4.96
C VAL A 59 -11.93 6.48 5.31
N GLY A 60 -12.70 6.86 4.30
CA GLY A 60 -13.96 7.56 4.49
C GLY A 60 -14.41 8.27 3.23
N ALA A 61 -15.69 8.60 3.15
CA ALA A 61 -16.28 9.34 2.03
C ALA A 61 -15.61 10.72 1.83
N ASN A 62 -15.92 11.38 0.71
CA ASN A 62 -15.47 12.75 0.48
C ASN A 62 -15.93 13.65 1.63
N GLU A 63 -15.09 14.61 2.03
CA GLU A 63 -15.37 15.55 3.13
C GLU A 63 -15.50 14.92 4.53
N SER A 64 -15.17 13.64 4.71
CA SER A 64 -15.24 12.98 6.03
C SER A 64 -14.20 13.50 7.04
N GLY A 65 -13.27 14.38 6.65
CA GLY A 65 -12.25 14.95 7.54
C GLY A 65 -10.89 14.25 7.51
N LYS A 66 -10.65 13.35 6.56
CA LYS A 66 -9.37 12.63 6.36
C LYS A 66 -8.14 13.54 6.32
N SER A 67 -8.03 14.44 5.34
CA SER A 67 -6.88 15.35 5.25
C SER A 67 -6.80 16.33 6.43
N HIS A 68 -7.94 16.64 7.06
CA HIS A 68 -7.97 17.43 8.29
C HIS A 68 -7.30 16.69 9.46
N LEU A 69 -7.39 15.36 9.56
CA LEU A 69 -6.67 14.59 10.57
C LEU A 69 -5.15 14.75 10.45
N LEU A 70 -4.59 14.63 9.24
CA LEU A 70 -3.14 14.79 9.04
C LEU A 70 -2.68 16.21 9.42
N SER A 71 -3.44 17.22 8.99
CA SER A 71 -3.20 18.62 9.35
C SER A 71 -3.32 18.85 10.87
N ALA A 72 -4.24 18.17 11.55
CA ALA A 72 -4.38 18.24 13.01
C ALA A 72 -3.17 17.63 13.74
N ILE A 73 -2.61 16.52 13.25
CA ILE A 73 -1.38 15.91 13.79
C ILE A 73 -0.21 16.89 13.67
N GLU A 74 0.02 17.45 12.48
CA GLU A 74 1.09 18.43 12.25
C GLU A 74 0.90 19.67 13.14
N LYS A 75 -0.31 20.23 13.18
CA LYS A 75 -0.63 21.40 14.03
C LYS A 75 -0.43 21.10 15.51
N ALA A 76 -0.81 19.92 15.99
CA ALA A 76 -0.64 19.56 17.40
C ALA A 76 0.84 19.53 17.80
N ILE A 77 1.70 18.97 16.94
CA ILE A 77 3.14 18.84 17.18
C ILE A 77 3.85 20.19 16.93
N LEU A 78 3.75 20.71 15.71
CA LEU A 78 4.57 21.82 15.19
C LEU A 78 3.93 23.20 15.36
N GLY A 79 2.64 23.29 15.70
CA GLY A 79 1.88 24.54 15.70
C GLY A 79 1.50 25.05 14.30
N LYS A 80 1.86 24.31 13.25
CA LYS A 80 1.55 24.57 11.84
C LYS A 80 1.47 23.27 11.04
N ASP A 81 0.79 23.30 9.90
CA ASP A 81 0.74 22.18 8.95
C ASP A 81 1.38 22.51 7.60
N PHE A 82 1.96 21.51 6.95
CA PHE A 82 2.68 21.65 5.68
C PHE A 82 1.92 20.99 4.54
N GLY A 83 0.60 21.21 4.49
CA GLY A 83 -0.24 20.71 3.40
C GLY A 83 0.37 21.02 2.01
N SER A 84 -0.07 20.31 0.98
CA SER A 84 0.58 20.22 -0.34
C SER A 84 0.80 21.53 -1.13
N LYS A 85 0.48 22.71 -0.58
CA LYS A 85 0.51 24.00 -1.30
C LYS A 85 1.25 25.14 -0.60
N GLU A 86 1.75 24.96 0.64
CA GLU A 86 2.43 26.04 1.38
C GLU A 86 3.76 25.55 2.00
N PRO A 87 4.92 25.80 1.36
CA PRO A 87 6.22 25.30 1.82
C PRO A 87 6.68 25.89 3.17
N GLU A 88 6.19 27.07 3.54
CA GLU A 88 6.51 27.70 4.84
C GLU A 88 5.69 27.12 6.02
N GLY A 89 4.61 26.40 5.69
CA GLY A 89 3.63 25.83 6.62
C GLY A 89 2.60 26.86 7.10
N ARG A 90 1.36 26.41 7.30
CA ARG A 90 0.22 27.24 7.72
C ARG A 90 0.00 27.14 9.23
N GLU A 91 0.04 28.27 9.92
CA GLU A 91 -0.20 28.33 11.37
C GLU A 91 -1.67 28.08 11.74
N ILE A 92 -1.91 27.72 13.01
CA ILE A 92 -3.26 27.57 13.58
C ILE A 92 -4.01 28.91 13.53
N ARG A 93 -5.14 28.95 12.81
CA ARG A 93 -5.95 30.18 12.67
C ARG A 93 -7.39 29.99 13.12
N ARG A 94 -8.04 31.09 13.51
CA ARG A 94 -9.45 31.10 13.94
C ARG A 94 -10.44 30.79 12.81
N ASP A 95 -10.10 31.06 11.55
CA ASP A 95 -10.94 30.70 10.39
C ASP A 95 -11.03 29.19 10.15
N GLU A 96 -10.17 28.40 10.81
CA GLU A 96 -10.22 26.94 10.77
C GLU A 96 -11.10 26.35 11.88
N PHE A 97 -11.72 27.17 12.73
CA PHE A 97 -12.67 26.71 13.73
C PHE A 97 -13.88 26.04 13.06
N CYS A 98 -14.38 24.96 13.66
CA CYS A 98 -15.48 24.19 13.12
C CYS A 98 -16.76 25.04 12.98
N ARG A 99 -17.28 25.15 11.76
CA ARG A 99 -18.47 25.94 11.44
C ARG A 99 -19.76 25.31 11.97
N TYR A 100 -19.72 24.00 12.24
CA TYR A 100 -20.82 23.24 12.82
C TYR A 100 -20.95 23.43 14.33
N SER A 101 -19.95 24.04 14.98
CA SER A 101 -19.94 24.22 16.41
C SER A 101 -20.86 25.36 16.85
N ASN A 102 -21.61 25.15 17.94
CA ASN A 102 -22.39 26.20 18.62
C ASN A 102 -21.50 27.35 19.16
N PHE A 103 -20.18 27.15 19.22
CA PHE A 103 -19.22 28.19 19.60
C PHE A 103 -18.74 29.04 18.42
N PHE A 104 -19.12 28.72 17.18
CA PHE A 104 -18.80 29.53 16.01
C PHE A 104 -19.58 30.84 16.07
N THR A 105 -18.89 31.97 16.21
CA THR A 105 -19.53 33.26 16.45
C THR A 105 -18.73 34.42 15.87
N VAL A 106 -19.45 35.48 15.47
CA VAL A 106 -18.88 36.77 15.06
C VAL A 106 -18.80 37.76 16.23
N LYS A 107 -19.23 37.39 17.44
CA LYS A 107 -19.14 38.24 18.63
C LYS A 107 -17.68 38.55 18.93
N ALA A 108 -17.37 39.84 19.07
CA ALA A 108 -16.01 40.32 19.33
C ALA A 108 -15.38 39.58 20.53
N GLY A 109 -14.17 39.04 20.33
CA GLY A 109 -13.39 38.33 21.35
C GLY A 109 -13.91 36.95 21.75
N LYS A 110 -15.02 36.44 21.18
CA LYS A 110 -15.61 35.16 21.60
C LYS A 110 -15.26 33.96 20.73
N LEU A 111 -14.78 34.17 19.49
CA LEU A 111 -14.35 33.07 18.62
C LEU A 111 -13.06 32.44 19.17
N LYS A 112 -13.16 31.17 19.59
CA LYS A 112 -12.04 30.38 20.11
C LYS A 112 -11.18 29.84 18.95
N PHE A 113 -10.00 29.31 19.28
CA PHE A 113 -9.15 28.57 18.35
C PHE A 113 -9.54 27.08 18.34
N PRO A 114 -9.29 26.35 17.24
CA PRO A 114 -9.43 24.90 17.21
C PRO A 114 -8.50 24.25 18.23
N SER A 115 -8.89 23.10 18.78
CA SER A 115 -8.12 22.40 19.81
C SER A 115 -7.64 21.04 19.32
N PHE A 116 -6.36 20.77 19.54
CA PHE A 116 -5.71 19.54 19.15
C PHE A 116 -5.07 18.88 20.36
N GLY A 117 -5.00 17.56 20.38
CA GLY A 117 -4.24 16.83 21.37
C GLY A 117 -3.73 15.51 20.85
N LEU A 118 -2.74 14.95 21.55
CA LEU A 118 -2.06 13.71 21.21
C LEU A 118 -1.81 12.91 22.49
N LYS A 119 -1.99 11.58 22.40
CA LYS A 119 -1.50 10.64 23.40
C LYS A 119 -0.19 10.03 22.91
N TRP A 120 0.83 10.11 23.75
CA TRP A 120 2.13 9.51 23.51
C TRP A 120 2.37 8.38 24.51
N GLU A 121 2.89 7.25 24.04
CA GLU A 121 3.23 6.09 24.86
C GLU A 121 4.64 5.57 24.53
N ASN A 122 5.08 4.58 25.29
CA ASN A 122 6.36 3.88 25.10
C ASN A 122 7.56 4.84 25.12
N LEU A 123 7.60 5.69 26.15
CA LEU A 123 8.71 6.61 26.40
C LEU A 123 9.91 5.86 26.98
N ASN A 124 11.11 6.13 26.43
CA ASN A 124 12.36 5.68 27.02
C ASN A 124 12.86 6.66 28.10
N ASP A 125 13.83 6.22 28.91
CA ASP A 125 14.32 7.00 30.07
C ASP A 125 14.94 8.34 29.65
N LYS A 126 15.56 8.40 28.46
CA LYS A 126 16.14 9.64 27.91
C LYS A 126 15.05 10.63 27.50
N GLU A 127 13.98 10.15 26.87
CA GLU A 127 12.81 10.96 26.50
C GLU A 127 12.11 11.51 27.75
N GLN A 128 11.94 10.68 28.78
CA GLN A 128 11.40 11.14 30.07
C GLN A 128 12.28 12.24 30.68
N ALA A 129 13.60 12.04 30.74
CA ALA A 129 14.53 13.03 31.28
C ALA A 129 14.48 14.35 30.50
N ASN A 130 14.39 14.29 29.16
CA ASN A 130 14.25 15.48 28.32
C ASN A 130 12.94 16.24 28.65
N ILE A 131 11.80 15.53 28.75
CA ILE A 131 10.52 16.15 29.10
C ILE A 131 10.57 16.78 30.50
N ARG A 132 11.14 16.08 31.50
CA ARG A 132 11.35 16.62 32.85
C ARG A 132 12.17 17.90 32.84
N SER A 133 13.25 17.95 32.06
CA SER A 133 14.13 19.13 31.96
C SER A 133 13.43 20.38 31.39
N LEU A 134 12.38 20.19 30.58
CA LEU A 134 11.62 21.28 29.97
C LEU A 134 10.41 21.68 30.81
N CYS A 135 9.99 20.81 31.74
CA CYS A 135 8.86 21.00 32.63
C CYS A 135 9.34 20.94 34.09
N ASN A 136 9.94 22.04 34.56
CA ASN A 136 10.61 22.20 35.88
C ASN A 136 9.81 21.80 37.14
N LYS A 137 8.57 21.32 37.01
CA LYS A 137 7.66 20.93 38.09
C LYS A 137 7.38 19.43 38.17
N ILE A 138 7.81 18.64 37.19
CA ILE A 138 7.63 17.17 37.23
C ILE A 138 8.62 16.62 38.26
N ARG A 139 8.13 15.80 39.19
CA ARG A 139 8.99 15.18 40.21
C ARG A 139 9.87 14.09 39.61
N ASP A 140 11.08 13.94 40.14
CA ASP A 140 12.06 12.95 39.67
C ASP A 140 11.65 11.50 39.95
N ASP A 141 10.79 11.26 40.95
CA ASP A 141 10.26 9.94 41.32
C ASP A 141 9.08 9.47 40.45
N ASN A 142 8.54 10.34 39.59
CA ASN A 142 7.43 10.02 38.72
C ASN A 142 7.91 9.33 37.42
N ASP A 143 7.93 8.00 37.39
CA ASP A 143 8.21 7.20 36.18
C ASP A 143 6.96 7.10 35.29
N PHE A 144 6.79 8.07 34.39
CA PHE A 144 5.68 8.09 33.43
C PHE A 144 6.07 7.46 32.10
N LYS A 145 5.31 6.47 31.63
CA LYS A 145 5.49 5.82 30.31
C LYS A 145 4.55 6.37 29.24
N GLU A 146 3.63 7.25 29.62
CA GLU A 146 2.70 7.94 28.73
C GLU A 146 2.50 9.40 29.15
N PHE A 147 2.15 10.26 28.19
CA PHE A 147 1.72 11.63 28.46
C PHE A 147 0.72 12.11 27.40
N TYR A 148 -0.05 13.14 27.75
CA TYR A 148 -1.02 13.75 26.86
C TYR A 148 -0.59 15.16 26.53
N LEU A 149 -0.46 15.47 25.25
CA LEU A 149 -0.12 16.80 24.75
C LEU A 149 -1.40 17.47 24.24
N PHE A 150 -1.66 18.71 24.61
CA PHE A 150 -2.76 19.52 24.08
C PHE A 150 -2.26 20.87 23.62
N ARG A 151 -2.77 21.31 22.47
CA ARG A 151 -2.47 22.59 21.85
C ARG A 151 -3.77 23.30 21.50
N ILE A 152 -3.97 24.48 22.08
CA ILE A 152 -5.18 25.30 21.88
C ILE A 152 -4.91 26.40 20.83
N ASN A 153 -3.68 26.87 20.72
CA ASN A 153 -3.21 27.77 19.68
C ASN A 153 -1.68 27.59 19.48
N LYS A 154 -1.04 28.47 18.70
CA LYS A 154 0.41 28.40 18.46
C LYS A 154 1.27 28.54 19.73
N ASP A 155 0.81 29.32 20.70
CA ASP A 155 1.58 29.75 21.87
C ASP A 155 1.24 28.98 23.15
N ASP A 156 0.11 28.27 23.17
CA ASP A 156 -0.38 27.52 24.32
C ASP A 156 -0.25 26.01 24.10
N LEU A 157 0.83 25.45 24.66
CA LEU A 157 1.11 24.02 24.71
C LEU A 157 1.04 23.51 26.14
N VAL A 158 0.29 22.45 26.37
CA VAL A 158 0.06 21.87 27.70
C VAL A 158 0.31 20.37 27.64
N ILE A 159 0.98 19.84 28.66
CA ILE A 159 1.05 18.40 28.89
C ILE A 159 0.25 18.00 30.14
N TYR A 160 -0.34 16.81 30.10
CA TYR A 160 -0.91 16.16 31.27
C TYR A 160 -0.22 14.83 31.53
N LEU A 161 0.11 14.60 32.80
CA LEU A 161 0.65 13.33 33.30
C LEU A 161 -0.32 12.73 34.29
N LYS A 162 -0.41 11.39 34.30
CA LYS A 162 -1.20 10.67 35.28
C LYS A 162 -0.35 10.43 36.53
N GLU A 163 -0.73 11.04 37.65
CA GLU A 163 -0.05 10.93 38.95
C GLU A 163 -1.06 10.47 40.00
N HIS A 164 -0.80 9.37 40.72
CA HIS A 164 -1.67 8.90 41.81
C HIS A 164 -3.15 8.77 41.42
N ASN A 165 -3.42 8.41 40.16
CA ASN A 165 -4.74 8.27 39.55
C ASN A 165 -5.48 9.59 39.20
N GLU A 166 -4.81 10.74 39.30
CA GLU A 166 -5.29 12.05 38.82
C GLU A 166 -4.43 12.55 37.66
N TYR A 167 -4.93 13.52 36.88
CA TYR A 167 -4.17 14.15 35.79
C TYR A 167 -3.64 15.51 36.22
N VAL A 168 -2.31 15.64 36.26
CA VAL A 168 -1.62 16.89 36.62
C VAL A 168 -1.24 17.66 35.36
N LYS A 169 -1.56 18.96 35.34
CA LYS A 169 -1.33 19.88 34.21
C LYS A 169 0.03 20.56 34.31
N TYR A 170 0.78 20.58 33.20
CA TYR A 170 2.03 21.34 33.05
C TYR A 170 1.99 22.20 31.78
N ASP A 171 2.17 23.52 31.93
CA ASP A 171 2.18 24.48 30.82
C ASP A 171 3.60 24.67 30.26
N ILE A 172 3.74 24.68 28.93
CA ILE A 172 4.99 24.94 28.20
C ILE A 172 4.81 26.24 27.42
N LYS A 173 5.64 27.25 27.69
CA LYS A 173 5.47 28.62 27.14
C LYS A 173 6.77 29.19 26.58
N GLY A 174 6.62 30.10 25.61
CA GLY A 174 7.72 30.86 25.00
C GLY A 174 8.77 29.96 24.33
N ASN A 175 10.05 30.29 24.47
CA ASN A 175 11.16 29.59 23.83
C ASN A 175 11.32 28.10 24.23
N LEU A 176 10.60 27.64 25.27
CA LEU A 176 10.57 26.22 25.64
C LEU A 176 9.73 25.39 24.67
N ILE A 177 8.80 25.99 23.92
CA ILE A 177 7.95 25.28 22.95
C ILE A 177 8.81 24.69 21.84
N ASP A 178 9.71 25.47 21.23
CA ASP A 178 10.57 25.00 20.15
C ASP A 178 11.50 23.87 20.61
N LYS A 179 12.08 24.01 21.81
CA LYS A 179 12.88 22.96 22.44
C LYS A 179 12.07 21.71 22.74
N PHE A 180 10.81 21.85 23.14
CA PHE A 180 9.92 20.72 23.38
C PHE A 180 9.56 20.01 22.08
N ILE A 181 9.30 20.75 21.00
CA ILE A 181 9.07 20.17 19.67
C ILE A 181 10.28 19.34 19.23
N GLU A 182 11.50 19.77 19.53
CA GLU A 182 12.72 18.99 19.24
C GLU A 182 12.79 17.66 20.01
N THR A 183 12.02 17.48 21.10
CA THR A 183 11.92 16.20 21.83
C THR A 183 10.86 15.26 21.27
N LEU A 184 9.91 15.79 20.48
CA LEU A 184 8.85 14.99 19.88
C LEU A 184 9.35 14.28 18.61
N PRO A 185 8.63 13.23 18.16
CA PRO A 185 8.96 12.54 16.93
C PRO A 185 8.98 13.49 15.72
N HIS A 186 9.93 13.25 14.81
CA HIS A 186 10.09 14.04 13.61
C HIS A 186 9.00 13.68 12.59
N ILE A 187 8.29 14.68 12.05
CA ILE A 187 7.25 14.47 11.05
C ILE A 187 7.80 14.82 9.68
N PHE A 188 7.51 13.99 8.68
CA PHE A 188 7.80 14.30 7.28
C PHE A 188 6.73 13.76 6.33
N ARG A 189 6.78 14.25 5.09
CA ARG A 189 5.93 13.82 3.96
C ARG A 189 6.82 13.46 2.77
N ILE A 190 6.35 12.55 1.92
CA ILE A 190 6.97 12.29 0.62
C ILE A 190 6.25 13.14 -0.42
N ASP A 191 6.99 13.94 -1.17
CA ASP A 191 6.44 14.81 -2.22
C ASP A 191 6.46 14.09 -3.56
N SER A 192 5.41 13.32 -3.83
CA SER A 192 5.33 12.52 -5.04
C SER A 192 5.16 13.32 -6.35
N GLU A 193 4.92 14.63 -6.26
CA GLU A 193 4.89 15.50 -7.44
C GLU A 193 6.30 15.87 -7.95
N ILE A 194 7.33 15.64 -7.12
CA ILE A 194 8.73 15.84 -7.49
C ILE A 194 9.25 14.55 -8.11
N ALA A 195 9.26 14.54 -9.45
CA ALA A 195 9.81 13.46 -10.24
C ALA A 195 11.30 13.66 -10.53
N LEU A 196 11.97 12.58 -10.93
CA LEU A 196 13.32 12.67 -11.50
C LEU A 196 13.32 13.59 -12.73
N PRO A 197 14.34 14.45 -12.88
CA PRO A 197 14.50 15.27 -14.06
C PRO A 197 14.84 14.38 -15.27
N LYS A 198 14.37 14.76 -16.46
CA LYS A 198 14.72 14.07 -17.71
C LYS A 198 16.23 14.09 -17.98
N THR A 199 16.85 15.22 -17.68
CA THR A 199 18.27 15.49 -17.89
C THR A 199 18.81 16.30 -16.73
N ILE A 200 20.03 16.03 -16.30
CA ILE A 200 20.74 16.85 -15.32
C ILE A 200 22.16 17.14 -15.81
N PRO A 201 22.62 18.40 -15.76
CA PRO A 201 24.03 18.70 -15.99
C PRO A 201 24.92 17.94 -15.01
N ILE A 202 25.95 17.25 -15.50
CA ILE A 202 26.83 16.44 -14.65
C ILE A 202 27.52 17.32 -13.59
N LYS A 203 27.84 18.58 -13.92
CA LYS A 203 28.39 19.56 -12.98
C LYS A 203 27.48 19.82 -11.76
N LYS A 204 26.16 19.83 -11.95
CA LYS A 204 25.20 19.97 -10.84
C LYS A 204 25.22 18.76 -9.89
N LEU A 205 25.65 17.59 -10.35
CA LEU A 205 25.81 16.39 -9.51
C LEU A 205 27.10 16.39 -8.66
N ILE A 206 28.10 17.23 -8.99
CA ILE A 206 29.39 17.23 -8.27
C ILE A 206 29.36 18.12 -7.02
N LYS A 207 28.29 18.93 -6.82
CA LYS A 207 28.16 19.91 -5.72
C LYS A 207 29.45 20.72 -5.51
N ARG A 208 29.85 21.52 -6.50
CA ARG A 208 30.74 22.67 -6.23
C ARG A 208 29.86 23.91 -6.01
N ALA A 209 29.53 24.18 -4.75
CA ALA A 209 28.81 25.41 -4.36
C ALA A 209 29.59 26.70 -4.65
N ASP A 210 30.89 26.62 -5.00
CA ASP A 210 31.79 27.76 -5.15
C ASP A 210 32.38 27.96 -6.57
N ALA A 211 31.82 27.32 -7.60
CA ALA A 211 32.22 27.61 -8.98
C ALA A 211 31.37 28.75 -9.56
N LYS A 212 32.00 29.76 -10.18
CA LYS A 212 31.28 30.75 -11.01
C LYS A 212 30.40 29.99 -12.01
N ALA A 213 29.13 30.39 -12.11
CA ALA A 213 28.18 29.78 -13.05
C ALA A 213 28.81 29.64 -14.44
N SER A 214 28.94 28.40 -14.89
CA SER A 214 29.52 28.03 -16.16
C SER A 214 28.42 27.78 -17.19
N PHE A 215 28.75 27.88 -18.47
CA PHE A 215 27.77 27.64 -19.52
C PHE A 215 27.18 26.22 -19.44
N GLU A 216 27.93 25.22 -18.93
CA GLU A 216 27.43 23.85 -18.77
C GLU A 216 26.46 23.67 -17.59
N ASP A 217 26.29 24.65 -16.70
CA ASP A 217 25.34 24.56 -15.58
C ASP A 217 23.89 24.81 -16.02
N PHE A 218 23.71 25.50 -17.16
CA PHE A 218 22.40 25.80 -17.72
C PHE A 218 21.72 24.54 -18.27
N ASP A 219 20.39 24.51 -18.18
CA ASP A 219 19.62 23.44 -18.80
C ASP A 219 19.85 23.37 -20.33
N ARG A 220 19.60 22.19 -20.92
CA ARG A 220 19.84 21.96 -22.35
C ARG A 220 19.07 22.94 -23.26
N LYS A 221 17.88 23.37 -22.83
CA LYS A 221 17.03 24.28 -23.62
C LYS A 221 17.63 25.68 -23.67
N THR A 222 18.16 26.16 -22.55
CA THR A 222 18.82 27.47 -22.41
C THR A 222 20.13 27.47 -23.18
N ARG A 223 20.95 26.41 -23.05
CA ARG A 223 22.16 26.26 -23.87
C ARG A 223 21.86 26.23 -25.37
N GLY A 224 20.81 25.52 -25.79
CA GLY A 224 20.39 25.50 -27.19
C GLY A 224 19.91 26.86 -27.71
N LYS A 225 19.20 27.66 -26.91
CA LYS A 225 18.82 29.04 -27.25
C LYS A 225 20.05 29.95 -27.36
N ALA A 226 20.94 29.87 -26.39
CA ALA A 226 22.18 30.63 -26.38
C ALA A 226 23.06 30.28 -27.59
N PHE A 227 23.20 28.99 -27.91
CA PHE A 227 23.95 28.54 -29.08
C PHE A 227 23.36 29.07 -30.39
N LYS A 228 22.02 29.04 -30.56
CA LYS A 228 21.36 29.64 -31.73
C LYS A 228 21.64 31.15 -31.85
N LEU A 229 21.63 31.88 -30.74
CA LEU A 229 21.96 33.31 -30.73
C LEU A 229 23.43 33.57 -31.07
N ILE A 230 24.34 32.71 -30.59
CA ILE A 230 25.78 32.77 -30.93
C ILE A 230 25.99 32.44 -32.42
N GLU A 231 25.29 31.44 -32.95
CA GLU A 231 25.34 31.07 -34.36
C GLU A 231 24.76 32.16 -35.26
N GLU A 232 23.62 32.74 -34.89
CA GLU A 232 23.05 33.91 -35.57
C GLU A 232 24.04 35.07 -35.56
N PHE A 233 24.65 35.35 -34.41
CA PHE A 233 25.63 36.41 -34.29
C PHE A 233 26.85 36.17 -35.18
N SER A 234 27.44 34.97 -35.10
CA SER A 234 28.63 34.57 -35.85
C SER A 234 28.38 34.55 -37.36
N SER A 235 27.23 34.07 -37.81
CA SER A 235 26.89 33.97 -39.24
C SER A 235 26.55 35.33 -39.87
N LYS A 236 25.78 36.16 -39.15
CA LYS A 236 25.24 37.43 -39.65
C LYS A 236 26.24 38.59 -39.52
N TYR A 237 27.14 38.51 -38.54
CA TYR A 237 28.08 39.59 -38.22
C TYR A 237 29.56 39.20 -38.39
N LYS A 238 29.85 38.10 -39.12
CA LYS A 238 31.22 37.60 -39.37
C LYS A 238 32.18 38.62 -39.99
N SER A 239 31.64 39.57 -40.76
CA SER A 239 32.39 40.61 -41.46
C SER A 239 32.59 41.90 -40.65
N LEU A 240 31.97 41.99 -39.46
CA LEU A 240 32.15 43.14 -38.57
C LEU A 240 33.43 42.96 -37.75
N ASP A 241 34.38 43.85 -37.99
CA ASP A 241 35.63 43.96 -37.23
C ASP A 241 35.37 44.83 -35.99
N PHE A 242 35.02 44.19 -34.87
CA PHE A 242 34.67 44.88 -33.62
C PHE A 242 35.80 45.75 -33.06
N ASP A 243 37.05 45.51 -33.44
CA ASP A 243 38.20 46.33 -33.02
C ASP A 243 38.29 47.66 -33.78
N LYS A 244 37.59 47.82 -34.90
CA LYS A 244 37.60 49.03 -35.76
C LYS A 244 36.29 49.82 -35.74
N ILE A 245 35.33 49.41 -34.92
CA ILE A 245 34.01 50.04 -34.84
C ILE A 245 34.00 51.07 -33.71
N ASP A 246 33.74 52.33 -34.06
CA ASP A 246 33.52 53.40 -33.08
C ASP A 246 32.18 53.15 -32.34
N PRO A 247 32.18 52.95 -31.00
CA PRO A 247 30.98 52.70 -30.22
C PRO A 247 29.92 53.80 -30.29
N TYR A 248 30.30 55.00 -30.71
CA TYR A 248 29.42 56.17 -30.80
C TYR A 248 28.82 56.39 -32.20
N GLN A 249 29.21 55.58 -33.20
CA GLN A 249 28.59 55.61 -34.53
C GLN A 249 27.34 54.72 -34.58
N LYS A 250 26.16 55.35 -34.74
CA LYS A 250 24.86 54.66 -34.94
C LYS A 250 24.75 54.01 -36.33
N LYS A 251 25.46 52.91 -36.54
CA LYS A 251 25.24 52.04 -37.71
C LYS A 251 24.15 51.00 -37.37
N PRO A 252 23.13 50.81 -38.22
CA PRO A 252 22.02 49.87 -37.95
C PRO A 252 22.48 48.43 -37.68
N GLU A 253 23.57 48.02 -38.35
CA GLU A 253 24.16 46.68 -38.22
C GLU A 253 24.82 46.46 -36.85
N VAL A 254 25.45 47.50 -36.30
CA VAL A 254 26.09 47.48 -34.98
C VAL A 254 25.03 47.44 -33.88
N GLU A 255 23.97 48.24 -34.02
CA GLU A 255 22.81 48.23 -33.10
C GLU A 255 22.14 46.84 -33.07
N ALA A 256 21.95 46.22 -34.24
CA ALA A 256 21.37 44.88 -34.34
C ALA A 256 22.27 43.81 -33.68
N ALA A 257 23.59 43.89 -33.88
CA ALA A 257 24.55 43.01 -33.22
C ALA A 257 24.50 43.15 -31.68
N TRP A 258 24.39 44.38 -31.16
CA TRP A 258 24.23 44.64 -29.73
C TRP A 258 22.90 44.10 -29.18
N GLN A 259 21.81 44.14 -29.93
CA GLN A 259 20.53 43.54 -29.52
C GLN A 259 20.62 42.01 -29.43
N THR A 260 21.35 41.34 -30.34
CA THR A 260 21.59 39.88 -30.26
C THR A 260 22.45 39.52 -29.05
N ILE A 261 23.50 40.29 -28.76
CA ILE A 261 24.32 40.12 -27.54
C ILE A 261 23.48 40.36 -26.29
N LYS A 262 22.66 41.41 -26.27
CA LYS A 262 21.77 41.70 -25.14
C LYS A 262 20.79 40.56 -24.90
N SER A 263 20.20 40.01 -25.97
CA SER A 263 19.31 38.85 -25.89
C SER A 263 20.02 37.61 -25.37
N LEU A 264 21.29 37.39 -25.75
CA LEU A 264 22.12 36.31 -25.22
C LEU A 264 22.36 36.49 -23.72
N VAL A 265 22.74 37.69 -23.27
CA VAL A 265 22.94 38.01 -21.85
C VAL A 265 21.64 37.86 -21.06
N GLU A 266 20.50 38.29 -21.62
CA GLU A 266 19.18 38.08 -21.02
C GLU A 266 18.88 36.59 -20.86
N VAL A 267 19.08 35.76 -21.90
CA VAL A 267 18.90 34.30 -21.82
C VAL A 267 19.77 33.66 -20.75
N LEU A 268 21.00 34.14 -20.56
CA LEU A 268 21.93 33.63 -19.54
C LEU A 268 21.61 34.15 -18.12
N ASN A 269 20.86 35.25 -17.98
CA ASN A 269 20.47 35.83 -16.69
C ASN A 269 19.09 35.37 -16.17
N VAL A 270 18.24 34.78 -17.03
CA VAL A 270 16.83 34.42 -16.73
C VAL A 270 16.66 33.34 -15.65
N GLU A 271 17.70 32.59 -15.27
CA GLU A 271 17.59 31.53 -14.25
C GLU A 271 17.34 32.03 -12.80
N THR A 272 17.18 33.33 -12.53
CA THR A 272 17.12 33.84 -11.14
C THR A 272 15.74 34.04 -10.50
N GLU A 273 14.60 34.09 -11.21
CA GLU A 273 13.33 34.55 -10.59
C GLU A 273 12.01 33.88 -11.07
N THR A 274 11.84 32.54 -10.99
CA THR A 274 10.50 31.92 -11.20
C THR A 274 10.14 30.81 -10.20
N LYS A 275 8.84 30.62 -9.92
CA LYS A 275 8.31 29.53 -9.06
C LYS A 275 8.68 28.11 -9.55
N ASP A 276 8.99 27.95 -10.84
CA ASP A 276 9.46 26.68 -11.42
C ASP A 276 10.89 26.32 -10.97
N ASN A 277 11.71 27.28 -10.52
CA ASN A 277 13.06 27.01 -10.04
C ASN A 277 13.09 26.08 -8.82
N ASN A 278 12.21 26.30 -7.83
CA ASN A 278 12.22 25.51 -6.59
C ASN A 278 11.89 24.04 -6.87
N LYS A 279 10.94 23.76 -7.78
CA LYS A 279 10.61 22.39 -8.18
C LYS A 279 11.76 21.71 -8.92
N ASN A 280 12.43 22.45 -9.82
CA ASN A 280 13.59 21.95 -10.55
C ASN A 280 14.81 21.71 -9.64
N GLU A 281 15.05 22.59 -8.68
CA GLU A 281 16.11 22.43 -7.68
C GLU A 281 15.89 21.18 -6.84
N LYS A 282 14.67 20.95 -6.34
CA LYS A 282 14.36 19.72 -5.61
C LYS A 282 14.48 18.47 -6.49
N ALA A 283 14.10 18.55 -7.77
CA ALA A 283 14.29 17.45 -8.72
C ALA A 283 15.79 17.17 -8.97
N HIS A 284 16.63 18.21 -9.06
CA HIS A 284 18.07 18.05 -9.16
C HIS A 284 18.68 17.46 -7.88
N GLU A 285 18.22 17.89 -6.71
CA GLU A 285 18.63 17.31 -5.43
C GLU A 285 18.25 15.83 -5.35
N LEU A 286 17.05 15.47 -5.83
CA LEU A 286 16.60 14.07 -5.93
C LEU A 286 17.54 13.24 -6.81
N ALA A 287 17.91 13.75 -7.98
CA ALA A 287 18.85 13.09 -8.88
C ALA A 287 20.25 12.95 -8.27
N TYR A 288 20.75 13.99 -7.59
CA TYR A 288 22.01 13.94 -6.85
C TYR A 288 22.00 12.84 -5.79
N LYS A 289 20.98 12.80 -4.92
CA LYS A 289 20.86 11.79 -3.87
C LYS A 289 20.77 10.39 -4.46
N LEU A 290 20.06 10.22 -5.56
CA LEU A 290 19.96 8.93 -6.25
C LEU A 290 21.33 8.45 -6.77
N ILE A 291 22.07 9.28 -7.50
CA ILE A 291 23.36 8.89 -8.10
C ILE A 291 24.43 8.73 -7.03
N CYS A 292 24.62 9.72 -6.17
CA CYS A 292 25.76 9.76 -5.25
C CYS A 292 25.49 8.98 -3.97
N GLU A 293 24.28 9.03 -3.41
CA GLU A 293 23.99 8.42 -2.11
C GLU A 293 23.39 7.01 -2.23
N VAL A 294 22.45 6.80 -3.16
CA VAL A 294 21.79 5.48 -3.32
C VAL A 294 22.62 4.54 -4.18
N ALA A 295 23.08 4.98 -5.35
CA ALA A 295 23.95 4.17 -6.21
C ALA A 295 25.42 4.16 -5.75
N GLY A 296 25.79 5.04 -4.81
CA GLY A 296 27.13 5.09 -4.23
C GLY A 296 28.21 5.52 -5.21
N ILE A 297 27.86 6.37 -6.19
CA ILE A 297 28.81 6.88 -7.18
C ILE A 297 29.60 8.06 -6.60
N ASP A 298 30.93 7.95 -6.62
CA ASP A 298 31.81 9.01 -6.15
C ASP A 298 31.75 10.22 -7.10
N SER A 299 31.67 11.42 -6.51
CA SER A 299 31.79 12.70 -7.22
C SER A 299 33.04 12.82 -8.10
N HIS A 300 34.16 12.18 -7.73
CA HIS A 300 35.38 12.20 -8.53
C HIS A 300 35.19 11.46 -9.86
N ILE A 301 34.46 10.33 -9.88
CA ILE A 301 34.13 9.61 -11.11
C ILE A 301 33.24 10.45 -12.03
N LEU A 302 32.34 11.26 -11.46
CA LEU A 302 31.54 12.21 -12.23
C LEU A 302 32.39 13.34 -12.82
N SER A 303 33.46 13.77 -12.12
CA SER A 303 34.44 14.72 -12.66
C SER A 303 35.23 14.09 -13.81
N ASP A 304 35.75 12.88 -13.62
CA ASP A 304 36.49 12.14 -14.64
C ASP A 304 35.63 11.89 -15.89
N LEU A 305 34.32 11.68 -15.70
CA LEU A 305 33.35 11.55 -16.79
C LEU A 305 33.23 12.83 -17.62
N ILE A 306 33.23 14.01 -16.97
CA ILE A 306 33.21 15.31 -17.67
C ILE A 306 34.50 15.47 -18.48
N ASP A 307 35.66 15.26 -17.85
CA ASP A 307 36.96 15.41 -18.50
C ASP A 307 37.07 14.46 -19.71
N ALA A 308 36.60 13.22 -19.56
CA ALA A 308 36.57 12.24 -20.64
C ALA A 308 35.62 12.61 -21.80
N LEU A 309 34.48 13.26 -21.50
CA LEU A 309 33.56 13.76 -22.52
C LEU A 309 34.17 14.93 -23.31
N GLU A 310 34.87 15.84 -22.63
CA GLU A 310 35.58 16.96 -23.26
C GLU A 310 36.76 16.48 -24.13
N GLU A 311 37.47 15.44 -23.70
CA GLU A 311 38.61 14.86 -24.41
C GLU A 311 38.22 13.82 -25.50
N GLY A 312 36.94 13.47 -25.63
CA GLY A 312 36.44 12.50 -26.62
C GLY A 312 36.86 11.04 -26.35
N LYS A 313 37.02 10.66 -25.07
CA LYS A 313 37.41 9.30 -24.65
C LYS A 313 36.22 8.34 -24.57
N ASP A 314 35.57 8.06 -25.69
CA ASP A 314 34.31 7.31 -25.77
C ASP A 314 34.34 5.94 -25.06
N GLY A 315 35.45 5.21 -25.14
CA GLY A 315 35.59 3.90 -24.48
C GLY A 315 35.51 3.99 -22.95
N TYR A 316 36.13 5.01 -22.36
CA TYR A 316 36.09 5.24 -20.91
C TYR A 316 34.70 5.74 -20.48
N VAL A 317 34.13 6.68 -21.24
CA VAL A 317 32.77 7.21 -21.01
C VAL A 317 31.75 6.06 -20.97
N ASN A 318 31.77 5.17 -21.98
CA ASN A 318 30.86 4.04 -22.03
C ASN A 318 31.05 3.09 -20.84
N GLY A 319 32.30 2.78 -20.45
CA GLY A 319 32.59 1.94 -19.30
C GLY A 319 32.09 2.53 -17.97
N VAL A 320 32.27 3.84 -17.75
CA VAL A 320 31.76 4.53 -16.56
C VAL A 320 30.23 4.50 -16.52
N ILE A 321 29.57 4.77 -17.65
CA ILE A 321 28.10 4.77 -17.75
C ILE A 321 27.52 3.37 -17.54
N GLU A 322 28.16 2.33 -18.06
CA GLU A 322 27.77 0.94 -17.81
C GLU A 322 27.84 0.61 -16.31
N MET A 323 28.94 0.97 -15.64
CA MET A 323 29.10 0.79 -14.20
C MET A 323 28.06 1.57 -13.38
N ILE A 324 27.74 2.81 -13.77
CA ILE A 324 26.67 3.59 -13.11
C ILE A 324 25.31 2.89 -13.26
N ASN A 325 25.02 2.38 -14.46
CA ASN A 325 23.77 1.67 -14.74
C ASN A 325 23.66 0.35 -13.96
N GLU A 326 24.74 -0.42 -13.85
CA GLU A 326 24.79 -1.63 -13.03
C GLU A 326 24.53 -1.30 -11.56
N ARG A 327 25.21 -0.28 -11.02
CA ARG A 327 25.00 0.18 -9.63
C ARG A 327 23.58 0.67 -9.38
N LEU A 328 22.98 1.40 -10.32
CA LEU A 328 21.58 1.81 -10.22
C LEU A 328 20.64 0.62 -10.21
N ALA A 329 20.85 -0.36 -11.10
CA ALA A 329 20.02 -1.55 -11.19
C ALA A 329 20.11 -2.41 -9.92
N GLU A 330 21.32 -2.66 -9.41
CA GLU A 330 21.57 -3.39 -8.17
C GLU A 330 20.97 -2.66 -6.96
N SER A 331 21.26 -1.36 -6.86
CA SER A 331 20.81 -0.57 -5.73
C SER A 331 19.30 -0.51 -5.72
N LEU A 332 18.65 -0.15 -6.83
CA LEU A 332 17.19 0.02 -6.87
C LEU A 332 16.43 -1.30 -6.88
N ASN A 333 16.94 -2.36 -7.52
CA ASN A 333 16.26 -3.66 -7.66
C ASN A 333 14.75 -3.51 -7.91
N PHE A 334 14.41 -2.68 -8.90
CA PHE A 334 13.02 -2.27 -9.17
C PHE A 334 12.05 -3.43 -9.44
N PRO A 335 12.45 -4.55 -10.07
CA PRO A 335 11.56 -5.71 -10.27
C PRO A 335 10.94 -6.28 -8.99
N LYS A 336 11.62 -6.12 -7.84
CA LYS A 336 11.06 -6.49 -6.53
C LYS A 336 9.86 -5.62 -6.13
N TRP A 337 9.86 -4.35 -6.54
CA TRP A 337 8.94 -3.32 -6.09
C TRP A 337 7.78 -3.10 -7.04
N TRP A 338 8.01 -3.29 -8.33
CA TRP A 338 7.03 -3.00 -9.38
C TRP A 338 6.55 -4.27 -10.05
N ALA A 339 5.39 -4.75 -9.63
CA ALA A 339 4.87 -6.03 -10.09
C ALA A 339 4.37 -6.00 -11.54
N GLN A 340 4.22 -4.81 -12.16
CA GLN A 340 3.65 -4.69 -13.51
C GLN A 340 4.65 -4.98 -14.62
N ASP A 341 5.96 -4.83 -14.35
CA ASP A 341 7.03 -5.09 -15.30
C ASP A 341 8.31 -5.52 -14.57
N SER A 342 8.62 -6.81 -14.65
CA SER A 342 9.81 -7.41 -14.04
C SER A 342 11.12 -7.08 -14.77
N ASN A 343 11.05 -6.56 -16.00
CA ASN A 343 12.20 -6.18 -16.81
C ASN A 343 12.46 -4.67 -16.76
N PHE A 344 11.76 -3.97 -15.87
CA PHE A 344 11.89 -2.55 -15.70
C PHE A 344 13.26 -2.19 -15.14
N CYS A 345 13.98 -1.29 -15.84
CA CYS A 345 15.24 -0.74 -15.37
C CYS A 345 15.28 0.79 -15.55
N LEU A 346 15.79 1.47 -14.52
CA LEU A 346 16.23 2.86 -14.61
C LEU A 346 17.65 2.88 -15.19
N LYS A 347 17.86 3.71 -16.22
CA LYS A 347 19.17 3.90 -16.84
C LYS A 347 19.55 5.35 -16.98
N VAL A 348 20.83 5.57 -17.19
CA VAL A 348 21.44 6.85 -17.55
C VAL A 348 22.27 6.70 -18.82
N SER A 349 22.30 7.77 -19.61
CA SER A 349 23.14 7.89 -20.80
C SER A 349 23.79 9.27 -20.84
N PRO A 350 25.04 9.39 -21.33
CA PRO A 350 25.70 10.68 -21.49
C PRO A 350 25.14 11.37 -22.75
N ARG A 351 24.88 12.67 -22.66
CA ARG A 351 24.61 13.52 -23.83
C ARG A 351 25.28 14.87 -23.62
N ASP A 352 26.31 15.15 -24.39
CA ASP A 352 27.14 16.35 -24.24
C ASP A 352 27.66 16.45 -22.80
N SER A 353 27.23 17.44 -22.02
CA SER A 353 27.60 17.60 -20.60
C SER A 353 26.50 17.14 -19.61
N ASP A 354 25.47 16.45 -20.11
CA ASP A 354 24.31 16.03 -19.33
C ASP A 354 24.28 14.52 -19.12
N LEU A 355 23.74 14.14 -17.96
CA LEU A 355 23.26 12.81 -17.70
C LEU A 355 21.76 12.76 -18.01
N VAL A 356 21.38 11.91 -18.96
CA VAL A 356 19.98 11.73 -19.37
C VAL A 356 19.45 10.46 -18.75
N PHE A 357 18.43 10.60 -17.91
CA PHE A 357 17.74 9.44 -17.36
C PHE A 357 16.79 8.86 -18.41
N THR A 358 16.79 7.54 -18.56
CA THR A 358 15.85 6.78 -19.39
C THR A 358 15.29 5.59 -18.64
N ILE A 359 14.15 5.09 -19.10
CA ILE A 359 13.48 3.91 -18.59
C ILE A 359 13.51 2.85 -19.69
N ARG A 360 14.00 1.66 -19.35
CA ARG A 360 13.87 0.47 -20.19
C ARG A 360 12.77 -0.42 -19.63
N ASP A 361 11.85 -0.84 -20.48
CA ASP A 361 10.76 -1.75 -20.12
C ASP A 361 10.99 -3.15 -20.70
N ARG A 362 10.02 -4.06 -20.50
CA ARG A 362 10.04 -5.41 -21.08
C ARG A 362 10.18 -5.50 -22.60
N THR A 363 9.87 -4.45 -23.36
CA THR A 363 10.10 -4.50 -24.82
C THR A 363 11.56 -4.26 -25.18
N GLY A 364 12.39 -3.93 -24.19
CA GLY A 364 13.79 -3.58 -24.35
C GLY A 364 13.99 -2.18 -24.91
N THR A 365 12.91 -1.42 -25.14
CA THR A 365 12.96 -0.07 -25.69
C THR A 365 13.17 0.93 -24.57
N GLU A 366 13.97 1.98 -24.83
CA GLU A 366 14.27 3.03 -23.87
C GLU A 366 13.44 4.29 -24.14
N TYR A 367 12.86 4.85 -23.08
CA TYR A 367 11.97 6.01 -23.12
C TYR A 367 12.40 7.05 -22.10
N SER A 368 12.04 8.31 -22.33
CA SER A 368 12.14 9.33 -21.29
C SER A 368 10.97 9.24 -20.28
N PHE A 369 11.17 9.80 -19.07
CA PHE A 369 10.17 9.74 -17.98
C PHE A 369 8.81 10.29 -18.37
N ASP A 370 8.78 11.36 -19.16
CA ASP A 370 7.56 12.03 -19.57
C ASP A 370 6.75 11.25 -20.61
N GLU A 371 7.35 10.25 -21.26
CA GLU A 371 6.72 9.43 -22.28
C GLU A 371 5.99 8.21 -21.69
N ARG A 372 6.05 8.02 -20.37
CA ARG A 372 5.38 6.91 -19.66
C ARG A 372 4.17 7.37 -18.85
N SER A 373 3.42 6.39 -18.34
CA SER A 373 2.21 6.65 -17.57
C SER A 373 2.54 7.52 -16.34
N SER A 374 1.66 8.46 -16.05
CA SER A 374 1.73 9.29 -14.84
C SER A 374 1.91 8.41 -13.60
N GLY A 375 1.18 7.31 -13.49
CA GLY A 375 1.26 6.40 -12.35
C GLY A 375 2.64 5.81 -12.10
N LEU A 376 3.38 5.41 -13.15
CA LEU A 376 4.75 4.93 -12.97
C LEU A 376 5.67 6.04 -12.45
N ARG A 377 5.54 7.26 -12.99
CA ARG A 377 6.31 8.42 -12.55
C ARG A 377 6.07 8.72 -11.06
N TYR A 378 4.82 8.70 -10.62
CA TYR A 378 4.46 8.91 -9.22
C TYR A 378 5.01 7.79 -8.32
N PHE A 379 4.83 6.53 -8.71
CA PHE A 379 5.37 5.40 -7.95
C PHE A 379 6.90 5.46 -7.83
N LEU A 380 7.60 5.76 -8.93
CA LEU A 380 9.05 5.88 -8.91
C LEU A 380 9.51 7.03 -8.01
N SER A 381 8.78 8.15 -8.00
CA SER A 381 9.05 9.29 -7.12
C SER A 381 8.94 8.89 -5.64
N TYR A 382 7.89 8.14 -5.30
CA TYR A 382 7.76 7.52 -3.97
C TYR A 382 8.94 6.61 -3.63
N TYR A 383 9.25 5.69 -4.54
CA TYR A 383 10.27 4.68 -4.30
C TYR A 383 11.67 5.29 -4.13
N ILE A 384 12.05 6.25 -4.98
CA ILE A 384 13.33 6.94 -4.86
C ILE A 384 13.40 7.74 -3.56
N GLN A 385 12.33 8.47 -3.21
CA GLN A 385 12.31 9.21 -1.95
C GLN A 385 12.39 8.30 -0.71
N TYR A 386 11.80 7.10 -0.78
CA TYR A 386 12.02 6.06 0.23
C TYR A 386 13.50 5.62 0.29
N ARG A 387 14.14 5.41 -0.86
CA ARG A 387 15.54 4.94 -0.93
C ARG A 387 16.57 5.98 -0.48
N ILE A 388 16.31 7.26 -0.66
CA ILE A 388 17.18 8.34 -0.18
C ILE A 388 16.90 8.73 1.27
N HIS A 389 15.77 8.31 1.86
CA HIS A 389 15.42 8.68 3.22
C HIS A 389 16.44 8.11 4.21
N LYS A 390 16.95 8.98 5.09
CA LYS A 390 17.85 8.60 6.17
C LYS A 390 17.15 8.88 7.49
N PRO A 391 16.88 7.85 8.31
CA PRO A 391 16.17 8.04 9.56
C PRO A 391 16.89 9.00 10.50
N HIS A 392 16.09 9.72 11.29
CA HIS A 392 16.65 10.60 12.31
C HIS A 392 17.44 9.81 13.36
N LEU A 393 18.66 10.25 13.69
CA LEU A 393 19.57 9.48 14.56
C LEU A 393 19.08 9.35 16.01
N THR A 394 18.33 10.35 16.50
CA THR A 394 17.99 10.47 17.93
C THR A 394 16.49 10.52 18.23
N ARG A 395 15.63 10.55 17.20
CA ARG A 395 14.18 10.76 17.34
C ARG A 395 13.45 9.70 16.53
N SER A 396 12.34 9.18 17.04
CA SER A 396 11.41 8.42 16.20
C SER A 396 10.78 9.34 15.15
N GLU A 397 10.22 8.75 14.09
CA GLU A 397 9.65 9.49 12.98
C GLU A 397 8.20 9.08 12.69
N ILE A 398 7.45 10.03 12.12
CA ILE A 398 6.09 9.84 11.63
C ILE A 398 6.02 10.30 10.17
N LEU A 399 5.67 9.39 9.27
CA LEU A 399 5.38 9.67 7.87
C LEU A 399 3.89 9.97 7.69
N LEU A 400 3.55 11.15 7.18
CA LEU A 400 2.17 11.52 6.85
C LEU A 400 1.96 11.56 5.33
N MET A 401 0.91 10.90 4.85
CA MET A 401 0.60 10.86 3.40
C MET A 401 -0.87 11.16 3.12
N ASP A 402 -1.11 12.15 2.26
CA ASP A 402 -2.45 12.58 1.86
C ASP A 402 -2.76 12.07 0.46
N GLU A 403 -3.72 11.16 0.35
CA GLU A 403 -4.20 10.56 -0.92
C GLU A 403 -3.08 10.14 -1.88
N PRO A 404 -2.11 9.31 -1.44
CA PRO A 404 -0.97 8.94 -2.29
C PRO A 404 -1.38 8.06 -3.48
N ASP A 405 -2.65 7.67 -3.59
CA ASP A 405 -3.25 6.87 -4.64
C ASP A 405 -3.68 7.64 -5.91
N THR A 406 -3.78 8.98 -5.88
CA THR A 406 -4.46 9.81 -6.93
C THR A 406 -4.09 9.45 -8.37
N TYR A 407 -2.84 9.09 -8.64
CA TYR A 407 -2.34 8.80 -10.00
C TYR A 407 -1.97 7.34 -10.23
N LEU A 408 -2.15 6.47 -9.22
CA LEU A 408 -1.70 5.08 -9.26
C LEU A 408 -2.84 4.14 -9.67
N SER A 409 -2.54 3.19 -10.56
CA SER A 409 -3.44 2.05 -10.82
C SER A 409 -3.59 1.16 -9.59
N SER A 410 -4.66 0.36 -9.50
CA SER A 410 -4.89 -0.57 -8.37
C SER A 410 -3.68 -1.45 -8.02
N ARG A 411 -3.00 -2.01 -9.02
CA ARG A 411 -1.78 -2.82 -8.81
C ARG A 411 -0.60 -1.99 -8.29
N ALA A 412 -0.44 -0.76 -8.77
CA ALA A 412 0.60 0.16 -8.29
C ALA A 412 0.34 0.65 -6.85
N GLN A 413 -0.92 0.77 -6.45
CA GLN A 413 -1.30 1.08 -5.07
C GLN A 413 -0.94 -0.08 -4.12
N GLN A 414 -1.14 -1.33 -4.55
CA GLN A 414 -0.68 -2.50 -3.80
C GLN A 414 0.85 -2.56 -3.70
N ASP A 415 1.57 -2.18 -4.76
CA ASP A 415 3.03 -2.03 -4.69
C ASP A 415 3.47 -0.92 -3.72
N LEU A 416 2.70 0.18 -3.62
CA LEU A 416 2.96 1.24 -2.65
C LEU A 416 2.79 0.78 -1.19
N LEU A 417 1.85 -0.12 -0.89
CA LEU A 417 1.72 -0.70 0.45
C LEU A 417 3.02 -1.39 0.91
N LYS A 418 3.76 -2.02 -0.01
CA LYS A 418 5.07 -2.64 0.31
C LYS A 418 6.07 -1.60 0.82
N ILE A 419 6.07 -0.40 0.23
CA ILE A 419 6.96 0.70 0.66
C ILE A 419 6.58 1.17 2.06
N PHE A 420 5.29 1.32 2.36
CA PHE A 420 4.82 1.67 3.70
C PHE A 420 5.20 0.61 4.74
N GLU A 421 5.11 -0.68 4.40
CA GLU A 421 5.54 -1.75 5.30
C GLU A 421 7.05 -1.73 5.56
N GLU A 422 7.92 -1.38 4.61
CA GLU A 422 9.36 -1.27 4.93
C GLU A 422 9.70 -0.05 5.78
N PHE A 423 8.95 1.06 5.68
CA PHE A 423 9.07 2.17 6.61
C PHE A 423 8.70 1.75 8.04
N ALA A 424 7.56 1.06 8.17
CA ALA A 424 7.02 0.70 9.47
C ALA A 424 7.71 -0.52 10.11
N ASN A 425 8.11 -1.50 9.30
CA ASN A 425 8.67 -2.79 9.71
C ASN A 425 9.97 -3.07 8.93
N PRO A 426 11.02 -2.25 9.13
CA PRO A 426 12.27 -2.42 8.40
C PRO A 426 12.94 -3.76 8.72
N ARG A 427 13.43 -4.44 7.69
CA ARG A 427 14.16 -5.71 7.85
C ARG A 427 15.57 -5.48 8.37
N LEU A 428 16.15 -6.51 8.97
CA LEU A 428 17.56 -6.52 9.33
C LEU A 428 18.43 -6.24 8.09
N GLY A 429 19.31 -5.24 8.19
CA GLY A 429 20.16 -4.79 7.07
C GLY A 429 19.52 -3.79 6.11
N SER A 430 18.29 -3.31 6.38
CA SER A 430 17.69 -2.19 5.64
C SER A 430 18.44 -0.87 5.91
N HIS A 431 18.35 0.09 4.98
CA HIS A 431 18.84 1.45 5.19
C HIS A 431 17.98 2.23 6.21
N ILE A 432 16.73 1.79 6.42
CA ILE A 432 15.89 2.24 7.52
C ILE A 432 16.25 1.41 8.75
N THR A 433 16.89 2.03 9.74
CA THR A 433 17.40 1.34 10.94
C THR A 433 16.42 1.31 12.10
N GLN A 434 15.37 2.14 12.05
CA GLN A 434 14.35 2.25 13.10
C GLN A 434 12.95 2.29 12.47
N PRO A 435 11.94 1.67 13.09
CA PRO A 435 10.54 1.77 12.66
C PRO A 435 10.05 3.22 12.57
N ILE A 436 9.31 3.53 11.50
CA ILE A 436 8.67 4.83 11.27
C ILE A 436 7.15 4.62 11.30
N GLN A 437 6.42 5.40 12.10
CA GLN A 437 4.95 5.33 12.09
C GLN A 437 4.42 5.92 10.78
N VAL A 438 3.66 5.15 10.03
CA VAL A 438 3.07 5.61 8.76
C VAL A 438 1.59 5.88 8.97
N ILE A 439 1.15 7.13 8.75
CA ILE A 439 -0.26 7.52 8.83
C ILE A 439 -0.65 8.09 7.49
N TYR A 440 -1.59 7.44 6.81
CA TYR A 440 -2.03 7.92 5.51
C TYR A 440 -3.54 7.89 5.38
N VAL A 441 -4.04 8.78 4.54
CA VAL A 441 -5.46 8.82 4.19
C VAL A 441 -5.65 8.42 2.74
N THR A 442 -6.73 7.71 2.44
CA THR A 442 -7.04 7.30 1.07
C THR A 442 -8.54 7.16 0.84
N HIS A 443 -8.93 7.31 -0.42
CA HIS A 443 -10.25 6.98 -0.94
C HIS A 443 -10.29 5.64 -1.68
N SER A 444 -9.13 5.02 -1.89
CA SER A 444 -9.04 3.82 -2.68
C SER A 444 -9.11 2.56 -1.83
N PRO A 445 -10.00 1.60 -2.17
CA PRO A 445 -10.00 0.28 -1.54
C PRO A 445 -8.73 -0.53 -1.87
N PHE A 446 -7.98 -0.15 -2.92
CA PHE A 446 -6.75 -0.84 -3.33
C PHE A 446 -5.49 -0.31 -2.63
N LEU A 447 -5.59 0.74 -1.81
CA LEU A 447 -4.51 1.20 -0.93
C LEU A 447 -4.85 0.87 0.54
N ILE A 448 -5.47 -0.28 0.77
CA ILE A 448 -5.75 -0.82 2.10
C ILE A 448 -5.07 -2.17 2.22
N ASN A 449 -4.35 -2.37 3.32
CA ASN A 449 -3.80 -3.67 3.66
C ASN A 449 -4.87 -4.51 4.38
N LYS A 450 -5.60 -5.34 3.62
CA LYS A 450 -6.68 -6.21 4.10
C LYS A 450 -6.21 -7.32 5.04
N ASN A 451 -4.90 -7.50 5.17
CA ASN A 451 -4.33 -8.45 6.12
C ASN A 451 -4.26 -7.93 7.56
N TYR A 452 -4.41 -6.61 7.76
CA TYR A 452 -4.30 -5.96 9.06
C TYR A 452 -5.52 -5.05 9.31
N PRO A 453 -6.73 -5.62 9.50
CA PRO A 453 -7.95 -4.85 9.70
C PRO A 453 -7.89 -3.89 10.90
N GLU A 454 -7.11 -4.23 11.93
CA GLU A 454 -6.90 -3.42 13.13
C GLU A 454 -6.14 -2.11 12.86
N ARG A 455 -5.50 -1.97 11.69
CA ARG A 455 -4.80 -0.75 11.25
C ARG A 455 -5.71 0.27 10.57
N ILE A 456 -6.95 -0.11 10.28
CA ILE A 456 -7.89 0.71 9.51
C ILE A 456 -8.73 1.58 10.44
N ARG A 457 -8.84 2.86 10.12
CA ARG A 457 -9.73 3.82 10.76
C ARG A 457 -10.72 4.34 9.74
N VAL A 458 -12.01 4.27 10.04
CA VAL A 458 -13.06 4.78 9.16
C VAL A 458 -13.60 6.07 9.74
N LEU A 459 -13.48 7.14 8.96
CA LEU A 459 -14.06 8.44 9.28
C LEU A 459 -15.34 8.64 8.48
N GLU A 460 -16.38 9.02 9.19
CA GLU A 460 -17.70 9.32 8.64
C GLU A 460 -18.04 10.80 8.88
N LYS A 461 -18.75 11.40 7.93
CA LYS A 461 -19.30 12.75 8.08
C LYS A 461 -20.64 12.61 8.79
N GLY A 462 -20.76 13.15 10.00
CA GLY A 462 -22.04 13.25 10.69
C GLY A 462 -22.95 14.29 10.04
N ASP A 463 -24.23 14.22 10.40
CA ASP A 463 -25.28 15.11 9.91
C ASP A 463 -25.27 16.44 10.64
N ASN A 464 -25.62 17.53 9.96
CA ASN A 464 -25.80 18.87 10.54
C ASN A 464 -24.62 19.34 11.43
N ASP A 465 -24.82 19.39 12.76
CA ASP A 465 -23.88 19.89 13.75
C ASP A 465 -22.95 18.81 14.34
N GLU A 466 -23.11 17.56 13.92
CA GLU A 466 -22.40 16.41 14.48
C GLU A 466 -20.90 16.39 14.13
N GLY A 467 -20.53 16.89 12.95
CA GLY A 467 -19.16 16.88 12.44
C GLY A 467 -18.62 15.47 12.15
N THR A 468 -17.30 15.35 11.96
CA THR A 468 -16.62 14.08 11.68
C THR A 468 -16.67 13.12 12.87
N ARG A 469 -16.93 11.83 12.60
CA ARG A 469 -16.98 10.72 13.57
C ARG A 469 -16.06 9.58 13.17
N VAL A 470 -15.63 8.79 14.16
CA VAL A 470 -14.87 7.54 13.97
C VAL A 470 -15.82 6.36 14.10
N VAL A 471 -15.89 5.51 13.08
CA VAL A 471 -16.68 4.28 13.16
C VAL A 471 -15.92 3.25 13.99
N LYS A 472 -16.51 2.84 15.12
CA LYS A 472 -15.95 1.82 16.01
C LYS A 472 -15.98 0.44 15.30
N ASP A 473 -14.95 -0.37 15.53
CA ASP A 473 -14.84 -1.77 15.07
C ASP A 473 -14.98 -1.99 13.54
N ALA A 474 -14.65 -0.99 12.72
CA ALA A 474 -14.82 -1.07 11.27
C ALA A 474 -14.03 -2.21 10.59
N GLY A 475 -12.82 -2.52 11.08
CA GLY A 475 -12.02 -3.66 10.60
C GLY A 475 -12.54 -5.02 11.06
N ARG A 476 -13.26 -5.08 12.20
CA ARG A 476 -13.86 -6.33 12.73
C ARG A 476 -15.20 -6.67 12.09
N ASN A 477 -15.89 -5.66 11.56
CA ASN A 477 -17.18 -5.82 10.86
C ASN A 477 -17.02 -6.17 9.37
N HIS A 478 -16.01 -6.97 9.01
CA HIS A 478 -15.81 -7.53 7.65
C HIS A 478 -15.82 -6.50 6.54
N TYR A 479 -15.31 -5.29 6.82
CA TYR A 479 -15.24 -4.22 5.84
C TYR A 479 -16.61 -3.70 5.36
N GLU A 480 -17.73 -4.08 5.98
CA GLU A 480 -19.05 -3.48 5.65
C GLU A 480 -19.07 -1.96 5.85
N PRO A 481 -18.51 -1.41 6.95
CA PRO A 481 -18.34 0.04 7.08
C PRO A 481 -17.47 0.65 5.98
N LEU A 482 -16.53 -0.11 5.40
CA LEU A 482 -15.78 0.32 4.22
C LEU A 482 -16.66 0.38 2.98
N ARG A 483 -17.58 -0.57 2.80
CA ARG A 483 -18.53 -0.61 1.69
C ARG A 483 -19.38 0.65 1.63
N SER A 484 -19.93 1.05 2.78
CA SER A 484 -20.68 2.30 2.93
C SER A 484 -19.80 3.53 2.73
N ALA A 485 -18.56 3.51 3.24
CA ALA A 485 -17.61 4.63 3.11
C ALA A 485 -17.10 4.86 1.68
N PHE A 486 -16.98 3.82 0.85
CA PHE A 486 -16.58 3.90 -0.56
C PHE A 486 -17.75 4.09 -1.54
N GLY A 487 -18.99 3.95 -1.05
CA GLY A 487 -20.21 4.04 -1.85
C GLY A 487 -20.60 2.71 -2.51
N ALA A 488 -21.92 2.47 -2.65
CA ALA A 488 -22.51 1.20 -3.05
C ALA A 488 -21.96 0.64 -4.39
N PHE A 489 -21.65 1.50 -5.36
CA PHE A 489 -21.17 1.11 -6.70
C PHE A 489 -19.70 0.66 -6.71
N VAL A 490 -18.85 1.25 -5.86
CA VAL A 490 -17.44 0.83 -5.70
C VAL A 490 -17.39 -0.44 -4.87
N GLY A 491 -18.27 -0.58 -3.87
CA GLY A 491 -18.44 -1.81 -3.09
C GLY A 491 -18.60 -3.04 -3.98
N GLU A 492 -19.61 -3.06 -4.86
CA GLU A 492 -19.97 -4.25 -5.67
C GLU A 492 -18.85 -4.76 -6.60
N THR A 493 -18.04 -3.88 -7.18
CA THR A 493 -16.92 -4.27 -8.07
C THR A 493 -15.63 -4.59 -7.31
N THR A 494 -15.52 -4.20 -6.04
CA THR A 494 -14.37 -4.53 -5.17
C THR A 494 -14.38 -6.00 -4.73
N PHE A 495 -15.49 -6.71 -4.89
CA PHE A 495 -15.66 -8.11 -4.44
C PHE A 495 -15.24 -9.17 -5.48
N ILE A 496 -14.80 -8.79 -6.68
CA ILE A 496 -14.13 -9.71 -7.61
C ILE A 496 -12.71 -9.19 -7.85
N GLY A 497 -11.74 -9.81 -7.18
CA GLY A 497 -10.32 -9.53 -7.35
C GLY A 497 -9.70 -10.28 -8.53
N ASN A 498 -8.37 -10.16 -8.67
CA ASN A 498 -7.61 -10.94 -9.65
C ASN A 498 -7.63 -12.45 -9.34
N CYS A 499 -7.74 -12.81 -8.06
CA CYS A 499 -7.93 -14.17 -7.59
C CYS A 499 -9.07 -14.21 -6.57
N ASN A 500 -10.04 -15.09 -6.79
CA ASN A 500 -11.28 -15.17 -6.02
C ASN A 500 -11.41 -16.55 -5.39
N LEU A 501 -11.54 -16.59 -4.07
CA LEU A 501 -11.90 -17.77 -3.31
C LEU A 501 -13.42 -17.72 -3.04
N ILE A 502 -14.19 -18.46 -3.83
CA ILE A 502 -15.64 -18.57 -3.69
C ILE A 502 -15.94 -19.59 -2.58
N VAL A 503 -16.74 -19.17 -1.60
CA VAL A 503 -17.15 -19.98 -0.44
C VAL A 503 -18.67 -20.03 -0.31
N GLU A 504 -19.20 -21.03 0.42
CA GLU A 504 -20.65 -21.24 0.52
C GLU A 504 -21.35 -20.10 1.26
N GLY A 505 -20.83 -19.68 2.41
CA GLY A 505 -21.53 -18.72 3.28
C GLY A 505 -20.67 -17.59 3.81
N THR A 506 -21.34 -16.60 4.41
CA THR A 506 -20.66 -15.49 5.11
C THR A 506 -19.82 -16.01 6.28
N ALA A 507 -20.28 -17.02 7.03
CA ALA A 507 -19.54 -17.61 8.15
C ALA A 507 -18.15 -18.13 7.72
N ASP A 508 -18.04 -18.77 6.55
CA ASP A 508 -16.78 -19.24 5.98
C ASP A 508 -15.80 -18.09 5.74
N GLN A 509 -16.31 -16.99 5.16
CA GLN A 509 -15.52 -15.79 4.94
C GLN A 509 -14.97 -15.23 6.25
N ILE A 510 -15.80 -15.16 7.31
CA ILE A 510 -15.39 -14.70 8.65
C ILE A 510 -14.28 -15.57 9.21
N LEU A 511 -14.45 -16.89 9.18
CA LEU A 511 -13.50 -17.85 9.74
C LEU A 511 -12.16 -17.82 8.98
N ILE A 512 -12.19 -17.86 7.66
CA ILE A 512 -10.99 -17.83 6.81
C ILE A 512 -10.24 -16.50 6.98
N ALA A 513 -10.93 -15.36 6.87
CA ALA A 513 -10.28 -14.05 6.99
C ALA A 513 -9.74 -13.81 8.41
N GLY A 514 -10.51 -14.19 9.43
CA GLY A 514 -10.11 -14.07 10.83
C GLY A 514 -8.93 -14.96 11.18
N ALA A 515 -8.93 -16.22 10.75
CA ALA A 515 -7.81 -17.14 10.97
C ALA A 515 -6.54 -16.70 10.22
N ALA A 516 -6.67 -16.23 8.98
CA ALA A 516 -5.53 -15.70 8.21
C ALA A 516 -4.90 -14.48 8.89
N SER A 517 -5.72 -13.54 9.37
CA SER A 517 -5.27 -12.34 10.10
C SER A 517 -4.62 -12.73 11.43
N TYR A 518 -5.21 -13.66 12.17
CA TYR A 518 -4.66 -14.17 13.42
C TYR A 518 -3.29 -14.83 13.22
N LEU A 519 -3.17 -15.79 12.28
CA LEU A 519 -1.91 -16.47 11.99
C LEU A 519 -0.83 -15.48 11.54
N ARG A 520 -1.20 -14.48 10.74
CA ARG A 520 -0.27 -13.43 10.32
C ARG A 520 0.23 -12.58 11.49
N SER A 521 -0.59 -12.35 12.51
CA SER A 521 -0.17 -11.67 13.75
C SER A 521 0.90 -12.45 14.55
N LEU A 522 1.11 -13.73 14.22
CA LEU A 522 2.15 -14.59 14.78
C LEU A 522 3.40 -14.68 13.88
N ASP A 523 3.49 -13.85 12.83
CA ASP A 523 4.60 -13.84 11.85
C ASP A 523 4.81 -15.19 11.14
N VAL A 524 3.69 -15.86 10.84
CA VAL A 524 3.67 -17.12 10.09
C VAL A 524 4.06 -16.87 8.63
N PRO A 525 4.82 -17.78 7.99
CA PRO A 525 5.17 -17.64 6.57
C PRO A 525 3.94 -17.43 5.68
N ASN A 526 4.08 -16.58 4.65
CA ASN A 526 2.98 -16.27 3.73
C ASN A 526 2.35 -17.50 3.07
N SER A 527 3.10 -18.60 2.91
CA SER A 527 2.61 -19.86 2.34
C SER A 527 1.71 -20.65 3.30
N GLU A 528 1.76 -20.37 4.61
CA GLU A 528 0.95 -21.05 5.63
C GLU A 528 -0.19 -20.15 6.16
N THR A 529 -0.45 -19.04 5.46
CA THR A 529 -1.58 -18.14 5.71
C THR A 529 -2.19 -17.71 4.38
N LEU A 530 -3.29 -16.96 4.41
CA LEU A 530 -3.91 -16.40 3.22
C LEU A 530 -3.57 -14.92 3.11
N ASP A 531 -3.09 -14.48 1.95
CA ASP A 531 -2.89 -13.06 1.65
C ASP A 531 -4.19 -12.44 1.12
N LEU A 532 -4.88 -11.72 1.99
CA LEU A 532 -6.16 -11.07 1.72
C LEU A 532 -6.04 -9.85 0.79
N ASN A 533 -4.82 -9.38 0.48
CA ASN A 533 -4.59 -8.38 -0.55
C ASN A 533 -4.60 -8.99 -1.96
N HIS A 534 -4.20 -10.26 -2.07
CA HIS A 534 -4.13 -10.99 -3.34
C HIS A 534 -5.36 -11.88 -3.60
N VAL A 535 -6.02 -12.34 -2.54
CA VAL A 535 -7.19 -13.22 -2.62
C VAL A 535 -8.42 -12.50 -2.06
N THR A 536 -9.46 -12.38 -2.89
CA THR A 536 -10.78 -11.92 -2.44
C THR A 536 -11.64 -13.13 -2.09
N ILE A 537 -12.14 -13.18 -0.85
CA ILE A 537 -13.06 -14.24 -0.42
C ILE A 537 -14.49 -13.80 -0.73
N VAL A 538 -15.21 -14.59 -1.52
CA VAL A 538 -16.54 -14.26 -2.05
C VAL A 538 -17.58 -15.24 -1.50
N PRO A 539 -18.43 -14.84 -0.54
CA PRO A 539 -19.53 -15.67 -0.04
C PRO A 539 -20.71 -15.69 -1.02
N VAL A 540 -21.42 -16.82 -1.13
CA VAL A 540 -22.48 -17.05 -2.13
C VAL A 540 -23.84 -17.39 -1.49
N ASP A 541 -23.94 -17.33 -0.17
CA ASP A 541 -25.08 -17.67 0.71
C ASP A 541 -25.61 -19.11 0.62
N SER A 542 -25.38 -19.81 -0.49
CA SER A 542 -25.78 -21.21 -0.71
C SER A 542 -24.95 -21.87 -1.81
N ALA A 543 -24.61 -23.15 -1.61
CA ALA A 543 -23.98 -24.01 -2.62
C ALA A 543 -24.73 -24.02 -3.97
N SER A 544 -26.05 -23.84 -3.98
CA SER A 544 -26.84 -23.81 -5.21
C SER A 544 -26.53 -22.62 -6.13
N GLN A 545 -26.03 -21.52 -5.57
CA GLN A 545 -25.72 -20.29 -6.29
C GLN A 545 -24.26 -20.22 -6.77
N ILE A 546 -23.37 -21.10 -6.26
CA ILE A 546 -21.95 -21.13 -6.64
C ILE A 546 -21.74 -21.22 -8.14
N LEU A 547 -22.54 -22.05 -8.84
CA LEU A 547 -22.46 -22.17 -10.29
C LEU A 547 -22.65 -20.82 -10.98
N TYR A 548 -23.64 -20.04 -10.53
CA TYR A 548 -23.97 -18.75 -11.11
C TYR A 548 -22.88 -17.72 -10.78
N THR A 549 -22.38 -17.68 -9.54
CA THR A 549 -21.28 -16.79 -9.16
C THR A 549 -19.99 -17.10 -9.92
N VAL A 550 -19.62 -18.37 -10.08
CA VAL A 550 -18.46 -18.79 -10.90
C VAL A 550 -18.65 -18.34 -12.36
N TYR A 551 -19.85 -18.52 -12.91
CA TYR A 551 -20.18 -18.06 -14.26
C TYR A 551 -20.04 -16.54 -14.41
N LEU A 552 -20.53 -15.76 -13.45
CA LEU A 552 -20.40 -14.31 -13.45
C LEU A 552 -18.94 -13.86 -13.30
N ALA A 553 -18.19 -14.48 -12.38
CA ALA A 553 -16.80 -14.14 -12.13
C ALA A 553 -15.91 -14.40 -13.35
N ARG A 554 -16.09 -15.54 -14.03
CA ARG A 554 -15.34 -15.84 -15.27
C ARG A 554 -15.86 -15.07 -16.49
N GLY A 555 -17.14 -14.68 -16.49
CA GLY A 555 -17.77 -13.90 -17.55
C GLY A 555 -17.61 -14.49 -18.95
N LYS A 556 -17.68 -13.61 -19.97
CA LYS A 556 -17.32 -13.91 -21.38
C LYS A 556 -16.14 -13.06 -21.86
N ASP A 557 -15.47 -12.38 -20.93
CA ASP A 557 -14.38 -11.48 -21.28
C ASP A 557 -13.14 -12.28 -21.71
N VAL A 558 -12.24 -11.64 -22.45
CA VAL A 558 -11.00 -12.28 -22.93
C VAL A 558 -10.07 -12.58 -21.75
N GLU A 559 -10.19 -11.84 -20.66
CA GLU A 559 -9.46 -12.06 -19.42
C GLU A 559 -10.43 -12.53 -18.34
N GLN A 560 -10.28 -13.79 -17.94
CA GLN A 560 -11.06 -14.36 -16.84
C GLN A 560 -10.20 -14.31 -15.57
N PRO A 561 -10.71 -13.85 -14.42
CA PRO A 561 -9.95 -13.85 -13.16
C PRO A 561 -9.72 -15.28 -12.67
N ALA A 562 -8.71 -15.47 -11.82
CA ALA A 562 -8.46 -16.76 -11.20
C ALA A 562 -9.60 -17.05 -10.21
N VAL A 563 -10.17 -18.25 -10.29
CA VAL A 563 -11.29 -18.68 -9.45
C VAL A 563 -10.95 -20.00 -8.78
N ILE A 564 -11.12 -20.03 -7.47
CA ILE A 564 -11.00 -21.22 -6.61
C ILE A 564 -12.35 -21.35 -5.90
N VAL A 565 -12.87 -22.57 -5.80
CA VAL A 565 -14.12 -22.84 -5.10
C VAL A 565 -13.82 -23.74 -3.90
N LEU A 566 -14.19 -23.30 -2.71
CA LEU A 566 -14.16 -24.11 -1.48
C LEU A 566 -15.60 -24.35 -1.03
N ILE A 567 -16.00 -25.62 -0.96
CA ILE A 567 -17.36 -26.05 -0.66
C ILE A 567 -17.38 -27.08 0.47
N ASP A 568 -18.53 -27.17 1.13
CA ASP A 568 -18.81 -28.15 2.15
C ASP A 568 -18.86 -29.56 1.55
N SER A 569 -18.53 -30.55 2.36
CA SER A 569 -18.56 -31.98 2.03
C SER A 569 -19.89 -32.59 2.46
N ASN A 570 -20.97 -31.96 2.01
CA ASN A 570 -22.35 -32.39 2.20
C ASN A 570 -23.02 -32.63 0.83
N GLN A 571 -24.27 -33.12 0.83
CA GLN A 571 -25.01 -33.40 -0.40
C GLN A 571 -25.16 -32.16 -1.31
N SER A 572 -25.33 -30.98 -0.71
CA SER A 572 -25.46 -29.71 -1.42
C SER A 572 -24.17 -29.34 -2.15
N GLY A 573 -23.03 -29.46 -1.47
CA GLY A 573 -21.69 -29.27 -2.03
C GLY A 573 -21.35 -30.30 -3.11
N ASP A 574 -21.68 -31.57 -2.92
CA ASP A 574 -21.52 -32.62 -3.94
C ASP A 574 -22.30 -32.30 -5.23
N ASP A 575 -23.53 -31.79 -5.08
CA ASP A 575 -24.36 -31.40 -6.21
C ASP A 575 -23.85 -30.12 -6.89
N ALA A 576 -23.31 -29.16 -6.13
CA ALA A 576 -22.63 -27.99 -6.67
C ALA A 576 -21.37 -28.38 -7.47
N ARG A 577 -20.53 -29.26 -6.92
CA ARG A 577 -19.34 -29.82 -7.58
C ARG A 577 -19.70 -30.50 -8.90
N LYS A 578 -20.71 -31.38 -8.89
CA LYS A 578 -21.20 -32.05 -10.11
C LYS A 578 -21.67 -31.05 -11.16
N LYS A 579 -22.33 -29.96 -10.77
CA LYS A 579 -22.80 -28.92 -11.69
C LYS A 579 -21.63 -28.13 -12.30
N LEU A 580 -20.62 -27.77 -11.51
CA LEU A 580 -19.41 -27.08 -11.99
C LEU A 580 -18.61 -27.94 -12.98
N LEU A 581 -18.58 -29.25 -12.74
CA LEU A 581 -17.96 -30.25 -13.61
C LEU A 581 -18.82 -30.68 -14.80
N LYS A 582 -20.01 -30.10 -15.03
CA LYS A 582 -20.78 -30.38 -16.24
C LYS A 582 -20.28 -29.52 -17.40
N LEU A 583 -20.13 -30.16 -18.57
CA LEU A 583 -19.86 -29.46 -19.84
C LEU A 583 -21.05 -28.57 -20.20
N GLY A 584 -20.83 -27.27 -20.36
CA GLY A 584 -21.85 -26.35 -20.87
C GLY A 584 -22.22 -26.63 -22.33
N SER A 585 -23.15 -25.85 -22.89
CA SER A 585 -23.61 -25.93 -24.30
C SER A 585 -22.48 -25.86 -25.34
N HIS A 586 -21.30 -25.40 -24.94
CA HIS A 586 -20.10 -25.26 -25.78
C HIS A 586 -18.98 -26.30 -25.51
N ARG A 587 -19.26 -27.43 -24.82
CA ARG A 587 -18.31 -28.53 -24.57
C ARG A 587 -17.02 -28.13 -23.81
N GLN A 588 -17.10 -27.19 -22.89
CA GLN A 588 -16.02 -26.86 -21.94
C GLN A 588 -16.56 -26.83 -20.50
N PHE A 589 -15.74 -27.26 -19.54
CA PHE A 589 -16.04 -27.17 -18.11
C PHE A 589 -16.05 -25.71 -17.67
N LEU A 590 -16.94 -25.36 -16.73
CA LEU A 590 -16.98 -24.00 -16.15
C LEU A 590 -15.80 -23.72 -15.23
N LEU A 591 -15.19 -24.75 -14.65
CA LEU A 591 -13.96 -24.68 -13.88
C LEU A 591 -13.27 -26.05 -13.89
N ASP A 592 -11.94 -26.09 -13.96
CA ASP A 592 -11.19 -27.35 -13.87
C ASP A 592 -11.35 -27.98 -12.47
N ALA A 593 -11.42 -29.31 -12.40
CA ALA A 593 -11.65 -30.07 -11.18
C ALA A 593 -10.61 -29.77 -10.09
N LYS A 594 -9.37 -29.46 -10.49
CA LYS A 594 -8.28 -29.09 -9.57
C LYS A 594 -8.50 -27.78 -8.80
N PHE A 595 -9.45 -26.93 -9.24
CA PHE A 595 -9.80 -25.67 -8.57
C PHE A 595 -11.09 -25.76 -7.75
N ILE A 596 -11.71 -26.94 -7.69
CA ILE A 596 -12.93 -27.19 -6.90
C ILE A 596 -12.56 -28.08 -5.72
N ILE A 597 -12.60 -27.51 -4.52
CA ILE A 597 -12.12 -28.12 -3.29
C ILE A 597 -13.31 -28.41 -2.39
N GLN A 598 -13.36 -29.63 -1.84
CA GLN A 598 -14.26 -29.95 -0.74
C GLN A 598 -13.46 -30.01 0.57
N ILE A 599 -13.98 -29.42 1.64
CA ILE A 599 -13.25 -29.35 2.93
C ILE A 599 -12.88 -30.73 3.48
N GLY A 600 -13.72 -31.74 3.23
CA GLY A 600 -13.51 -33.14 3.61
C GLY A 600 -12.35 -33.82 2.87
N ASP A 601 -11.87 -33.27 1.74
CA ASP A 601 -10.65 -33.74 1.06
C ASP A 601 -9.41 -33.59 1.96
N LEU A 602 -9.48 -32.70 2.96
CA LEU A 602 -8.41 -32.45 3.94
C LEU A 602 -8.49 -33.33 5.19
N SER A 603 -9.49 -34.20 5.30
CA SER A 603 -9.71 -35.08 6.48
C SER A 603 -8.52 -35.96 6.87
N LYS A 604 -7.66 -36.32 5.92
CA LYS A 604 -6.44 -37.12 6.21
C LYS A 604 -5.29 -36.28 6.78
N LYS A 605 -5.31 -34.96 6.57
CA LYS A 605 -4.24 -34.04 6.96
C LYS A 605 -4.57 -33.29 8.24
N ILE A 606 -5.85 -32.94 8.42
CA ILE A 606 -6.35 -32.18 9.56
C ILE A 606 -6.70 -33.13 10.70
N LYS A 607 -6.23 -32.82 11.92
CA LYS A 607 -6.54 -33.61 13.10
C LYS A 607 -7.76 -32.99 13.80
N VAL A 608 -8.85 -33.74 13.85
CA VAL A 608 -10.08 -33.39 14.59
C VAL A 608 -10.42 -34.49 15.60
N ASN A 609 -11.41 -34.25 16.45
CA ASN A 609 -11.95 -35.27 17.35
C ASN A 609 -12.56 -36.44 16.55
N GLU A 610 -12.47 -37.67 17.06
CA GLU A 610 -12.92 -38.89 16.38
C GLU A 610 -14.42 -38.89 16.02
N TYR A 611 -15.24 -38.13 16.74
CA TYR A 611 -16.68 -38.02 16.48
C TYR A 611 -17.04 -36.97 15.41
N ILE A 612 -16.07 -36.15 14.98
CA ILE A 612 -16.31 -35.07 14.02
C ILE A 612 -16.12 -35.62 12.60
N LYS A 613 -17.18 -35.54 11.80
CA LYS A 613 -17.09 -35.71 10.35
C LYS A 613 -16.83 -34.34 9.73
N ILE A 614 -15.63 -34.14 9.17
CA ILE A 614 -15.28 -32.87 8.50
C ILE A 614 -16.20 -32.66 7.29
N SER A 615 -17.17 -31.78 7.46
CA SER A 615 -18.21 -31.46 6.49
C SER A 615 -18.24 -29.98 6.14
N SER A 616 -17.93 -29.11 7.09
CA SER A 616 -17.83 -27.66 6.88
C SER A 616 -16.57 -27.10 7.54
N ILE A 617 -16.32 -25.79 7.38
CA ILE A 617 -15.12 -25.13 7.95
C ILE A 617 -15.17 -25.09 9.48
N GLU A 618 -16.35 -25.02 10.08
CA GLU A 618 -16.49 -25.04 11.54
C GLU A 618 -15.93 -26.35 12.13
N ASP A 619 -16.05 -27.47 11.42
CA ASP A 619 -15.66 -28.79 11.90
C ASP A 619 -14.13 -28.94 12.11
N ILE A 620 -13.31 -28.08 11.50
CA ILE A 620 -11.85 -28.08 11.71
C ILE A 620 -11.41 -27.27 12.94
N ILE A 621 -12.35 -26.58 13.61
CA ILE A 621 -12.09 -25.78 14.81
C ILE A 621 -12.07 -26.70 16.05
N PRO A 622 -11.04 -26.62 16.90
CA PRO A 622 -10.97 -27.40 18.12
C PRO A 622 -12.13 -27.12 19.09
N ILE A 623 -12.66 -28.19 19.68
CA ILE A 623 -13.83 -28.17 20.59
C ILE A 623 -13.66 -27.14 21.72
N GLY A 624 -12.46 -27.00 22.29
CA GLY A 624 -12.20 -26.04 23.35
C GLY A 624 -12.45 -24.58 22.93
N ILE A 625 -12.13 -24.23 21.68
CA ILE A 625 -12.40 -22.89 21.13
C ILE A 625 -13.89 -22.74 20.85
N CYS A 626 -14.52 -23.77 20.29
CA CYS A 626 -15.97 -23.76 20.00
C CYS A 626 -16.81 -23.52 21.27
N ILE A 627 -16.46 -24.14 22.39
CA ILE A 627 -17.15 -23.96 23.68
C ILE A 627 -17.00 -22.52 24.17
N GLU A 628 -15.78 -21.99 24.18
CA GLU A 628 -15.52 -20.63 24.65
C GLU A 628 -16.18 -19.59 23.74
N ALA A 629 -16.16 -19.80 22.42
CA ALA A 629 -16.86 -18.96 21.46
C ALA A 629 -18.39 -19.01 21.66
N ALA A 630 -18.95 -20.18 21.90
CA ALA A 630 -20.37 -20.35 22.18
C ALA A 630 -20.79 -19.63 23.47
N LYS A 631 -19.97 -19.69 24.53
CA LYS A 631 -20.21 -18.92 25.77
C LYS A 631 -20.16 -17.41 25.53
N VAL A 632 -19.15 -16.94 24.78
CA VAL A 632 -19.02 -15.51 24.40
C VAL A 632 -20.25 -15.04 23.63
N TYR A 633 -20.75 -15.86 22.70
CA TYR A 633 -21.98 -15.55 21.95
C TYR A 633 -23.19 -15.48 22.90
N ALA A 634 -23.40 -16.49 23.74
CA ALA A 634 -24.52 -16.53 24.67
C ALA A 634 -24.52 -15.35 25.66
N GLU A 635 -23.35 -14.94 26.14
CA GLU A 635 -23.20 -13.78 27.02
C GLU A 635 -23.51 -12.47 26.27
N LYS A 636 -22.84 -12.22 25.14
CA LYS A 636 -22.92 -10.94 24.42
C LYS A 636 -24.24 -10.73 23.67
N ILE A 637 -24.75 -11.78 23.01
CA ILE A 637 -25.88 -11.69 22.08
C ILE A 637 -27.19 -12.10 22.78
N CYS A 638 -27.16 -13.18 23.56
CA CYS A 638 -28.36 -13.67 24.25
C CYS A 638 -28.54 -13.08 25.66
N GLY A 639 -27.56 -12.32 26.19
CA GLY A 639 -27.64 -11.67 27.50
C GLY A 639 -27.69 -12.67 28.67
N VAL A 640 -27.09 -13.85 28.50
CA VAL A 640 -27.22 -14.99 29.42
C VAL A 640 -26.30 -14.85 30.65
N THR A 641 -26.80 -15.22 31.84
CA THR A 641 -26.03 -15.15 33.10
C THR A 641 -25.00 -16.28 33.23
N GLN A 642 -23.93 -16.05 34.03
CA GLN A 642 -22.86 -17.04 34.23
C GLN A 642 -23.31 -18.42 34.70
N LYS A 643 -24.44 -18.53 35.41
CA LYS A 643 -24.99 -19.81 35.89
C LYS A 643 -25.49 -20.71 34.75
N ILE A 644 -25.89 -20.13 33.63
CA ILE A 644 -26.37 -20.84 32.45
C ILE A 644 -25.19 -21.17 31.53
N LEU A 645 -24.17 -20.31 31.47
CA LEU A 645 -22.95 -20.55 30.70
C LEU A 645 -22.19 -21.81 31.16
N SER A 646 -22.33 -22.20 32.44
CA SER A 646 -21.76 -23.45 32.95
C SER A 646 -22.48 -24.72 32.45
N GLN A 647 -23.55 -24.59 31.67
CA GLN A 647 -24.21 -25.73 31.01
C GLN A 647 -23.59 -26.04 29.63
N ILE A 648 -22.72 -25.16 29.11
CA ILE A 648 -22.00 -25.36 27.85
C ILE A 648 -20.63 -25.96 28.20
N GLU A 649 -20.60 -27.28 28.42
CA GLU A 649 -19.40 -28.04 28.80
C GLU A 649 -18.98 -29.06 27.73
N ALA A 650 -17.70 -29.44 27.78
CA ALA A 650 -17.11 -30.33 26.78
C ALA A 650 -17.80 -31.70 26.72
N ASP A 651 -18.16 -32.28 27.86
CA ASP A 651 -18.79 -33.60 27.92
C ASP A 651 -20.18 -33.61 27.28
N ILE A 652 -20.95 -32.53 27.47
CA ILE A 652 -22.29 -32.38 26.88
C ILE A 652 -22.17 -32.24 25.36
N LEU A 653 -21.26 -31.37 24.89
CA LEU A 653 -21.03 -31.16 23.47
C LEU A 653 -20.50 -32.43 22.78
N LEU A 654 -19.60 -33.18 23.43
CA LEU A 654 -19.10 -34.47 22.94
C LEU A 654 -20.20 -35.53 22.84
N ASN A 655 -21.16 -35.55 23.76
CA ASN A 655 -22.29 -36.46 23.66
C ASN A 655 -23.21 -36.09 22.49
N LYS A 656 -23.52 -34.79 22.31
CA LYS A 656 -24.30 -34.33 21.15
C LYS A 656 -23.61 -34.61 19.82
N LEU A 657 -22.28 -34.41 19.75
CA LEU A 657 -21.47 -34.70 18.57
C LEU A 657 -21.59 -36.16 18.10
N LYS A 658 -21.75 -37.12 19.01
CA LYS A 658 -21.96 -38.53 18.64
C LYS A 658 -23.27 -38.76 17.88
N ASP A 659 -24.27 -37.90 18.09
CA ASP A 659 -25.59 -38.03 17.47
C ASP A 659 -25.66 -37.34 16.11
N VAL A 660 -25.11 -36.12 16.00
CA VAL A 660 -25.22 -35.27 14.79
C VAL A 660 -23.99 -35.29 13.88
N GLY A 661 -22.80 -35.53 14.42
CA GLY A 661 -21.55 -35.67 13.65
C GLY A 661 -20.88 -34.37 13.18
N THR A 662 -21.54 -33.20 13.29
CA THR A 662 -20.97 -31.88 12.97
C THR A 662 -20.94 -30.95 14.19
N ILE A 663 -19.96 -30.04 14.24
CA ILE A 663 -19.75 -29.21 15.44
C ILE A 663 -20.86 -28.18 15.64
N PHE A 664 -21.34 -27.56 14.55
CA PHE A 664 -22.32 -26.50 14.64
C PHE A 664 -23.69 -27.04 15.07
N GLU A 665 -24.14 -28.16 14.50
CA GLU A 665 -25.40 -28.81 14.89
C GLU A 665 -25.35 -29.29 16.36
N ALA A 666 -24.17 -29.72 16.83
CA ALA A 666 -24.01 -30.13 18.22
C ALA A 666 -24.14 -28.93 19.18
N ILE A 667 -23.58 -27.77 18.82
CA ILE A 667 -23.73 -26.52 19.58
C ILE A 667 -25.18 -26.03 19.53
N GLU A 668 -25.80 -26.03 18.37
CA GLU A 668 -27.21 -25.65 18.20
C GLU A 668 -28.13 -26.53 19.06
N SER A 669 -27.89 -27.85 19.09
CA SER A 669 -28.62 -28.75 19.99
C SER A 669 -28.38 -28.42 21.47
N CYS A 670 -27.15 -28.06 21.86
CA CYS A 670 -26.88 -27.60 23.23
C CYS A 670 -27.66 -26.33 23.55
N PHE A 671 -27.71 -25.36 22.64
CA PHE A 671 -28.43 -24.10 22.82
C PHE A 671 -29.94 -24.30 22.94
N ASN A 672 -30.50 -25.22 22.16
CA ASN A 672 -31.92 -25.59 22.23
C ASN A 672 -32.29 -26.23 23.56
N ASP A 673 -31.38 -27.00 24.16
CA ASP A 673 -31.57 -27.67 25.46
C ASP A 673 -31.39 -26.71 26.66
N ILE A 674 -30.71 -25.57 26.45
CA ILE A 674 -30.44 -24.58 27.48
C ILE A 674 -31.61 -23.60 27.57
N SER A 675 -32.39 -23.71 28.65
CA SER A 675 -33.53 -22.87 29.06
C SER A 675 -34.92 -23.25 28.52
N ALA A 676 -35.97 -22.74 29.18
CA ALA A 676 -37.37 -22.96 28.80
C ALA A 676 -37.80 -22.26 27.49
N ASN A 677 -37.01 -21.30 27.00
CA ASN A 677 -37.33 -20.52 25.80
C ASN A 677 -36.42 -20.85 24.59
N SER A 678 -35.48 -21.79 24.73
CA SER A 678 -34.42 -22.13 23.76
C SER A 678 -33.54 -20.92 23.37
N LEU A 679 -32.22 -21.08 23.44
CA LEU A 679 -31.31 -20.02 23.00
C LEU A 679 -31.14 -20.07 21.48
N TYR A 680 -31.06 -18.89 20.86
CA TYR A 680 -30.76 -18.76 19.44
C TYR A 680 -29.24 -18.76 19.22
N ILE A 681 -28.77 -19.41 18.16
CA ILE A 681 -27.41 -19.27 17.65
C ILE A 681 -27.42 -19.35 16.13
N ASP A 682 -26.59 -18.53 15.48
CA ASP A 682 -26.40 -18.51 14.04
C ASP A 682 -24.93 -18.69 13.67
N ARG A 683 -24.66 -19.22 12.48
CA ARG A 683 -23.28 -19.50 12.03
C ARG A 683 -22.42 -18.24 11.94
N VAL A 684 -22.98 -17.10 11.55
CA VAL A 684 -22.23 -15.85 11.33
C VAL A 684 -21.75 -15.29 12.67
N GLY A 685 -22.64 -15.15 13.65
CA GLY A 685 -22.28 -14.65 14.96
C GLY A 685 -21.46 -15.66 15.77
N PHE A 686 -21.65 -16.97 15.57
CA PHE A 686 -20.74 -17.98 16.09
C PHE A 686 -19.32 -17.82 15.53
N ALA A 687 -19.17 -17.70 14.21
CA ALA A 687 -17.88 -17.48 13.56
C ALA A 687 -17.16 -16.22 14.08
N ARG A 688 -17.89 -15.12 14.29
CA ARG A 688 -17.32 -13.90 14.92
C ARG A 688 -16.81 -14.17 16.34
N SER A 689 -17.58 -14.93 17.12
CA SER A 689 -17.21 -15.29 18.49
C SER A 689 -15.99 -16.21 18.53
N VAL A 690 -15.81 -17.08 17.53
CA VAL A 690 -14.58 -17.87 17.33
C VAL A 690 -13.40 -16.95 17.11
N VAL A 691 -13.47 -16.03 16.14
CA VAL A 691 -12.36 -15.10 15.83
C VAL A 691 -12.00 -14.23 17.04
N ASP A 692 -12.99 -13.71 17.78
CA ASP A 692 -12.79 -12.98 19.04
C ASP A 692 -12.04 -13.84 20.07
N THR A 693 -12.45 -15.11 20.22
CA THR A 693 -11.87 -16.05 21.19
C THR A 693 -10.42 -16.38 20.83
N VAL A 694 -10.13 -16.68 19.57
CA VAL A 694 -8.77 -16.97 19.09
C VAL A 694 -7.84 -15.78 19.32
N ASN A 695 -8.27 -14.57 18.95
CA ASN A 695 -7.47 -13.36 19.17
C ASN A 695 -7.21 -13.11 20.67
N ARG A 696 -8.22 -13.28 21.52
CA ARG A 696 -8.06 -13.15 22.98
C ARG A 696 -7.07 -14.17 23.53
N LEU A 697 -7.22 -15.45 23.19
CA LEU A 697 -6.32 -16.52 23.63
C LEU A 697 -4.88 -16.30 23.13
N GLY A 698 -4.71 -15.82 21.89
CA GLY A 698 -3.41 -15.46 21.34
C GLY A 698 -2.71 -14.32 22.10
N LEU A 699 -3.47 -13.28 22.48
CA LEU A 699 -2.95 -12.19 23.32
C LEU A 699 -2.55 -12.70 24.70
N GLU A 700 -3.33 -13.60 25.30
CA GLU A 700 -2.99 -14.24 26.57
C GLU A 700 -1.72 -15.09 26.46
N LYS A 701 -1.56 -15.86 25.37
CA LYS A 701 -0.34 -16.65 25.08
C LYS A 701 0.89 -15.74 24.96
N LYS A 702 0.79 -14.62 24.23
CA LYS A 702 1.88 -13.62 24.12
C LYS A 702 2.25 -13.01 25.47
N ARG A 703 1.26 -12.61 26.29
CA ARG A 703 1.49 -12.04 27.63
C ARG A 703 2.14 -13.05 28.58
N LYS A 704 1.75 -14.32 28.53
CA LYS A 704 2.28 -15.39 29.39
C LYS A 704 3.73 -15.76 29.08
N ASN A 705 4.14 -15.75 27.80
CA ASN A 705 5.55 -15.94 27.44
C ASN A 705 6.48 -14.84 27.99
N LEU A 706 5.94 -13.69 28.43
CA LEU A 706 6.67 -12.60 29.07
C LEU A 706 6.71 -12.71 30.62
N SER A 707 5.96 -13.64 31.23
CA SER A 707 5.86 -13.78 32.70
C SER A 707 5.86 -15.25 33.13
N GLU A 708 6.93 -15.73 33.76
CA GLU A 708 7.11 -17.11 34.28
C GLU A 708 6.08 -17.47 35.39
N ILE A 709 4.83 -17.79 35.06
CA ILE A 709 3.79 -18.16 36.04
C ILE A 709 3.24 -19.56 35.75
N LYS A 710 3.15 -20.39 36.80
CA LYS A 710 2.57 -21.75 36.78
C LYS A 710 1.09 -21.71 36.42
N LEU A 711 0.69 -22.52 35.43
CA LEU A 711 -0.66 -22.57 34.86
C LEU A 711 -1.68 -23.30 35.74
N SER A 712 -2.94 -22.87 35.68
CA SER A 712 -4.10 -23.68 36.10
C SER A 712 -4.45 -24.72 35.02
N ALA A 713 -5.03 -25.86 35.41
CA ALA A 713 -5.33 -26.96 34.49
C ALA A 713 -6.25 -26.55 33.32
N GLN A 714 -7.20 -25.63 33.56
CA GLN A 714 -8.14 -25.13 32.56
C GLN A 714 -7.46 -24.22 31.52
N ASN A 715 -6.44 -23.46 31.91
CA ASN A 715 -5.66 -22.61 31.01
C ASN A 715 -4.76 -23.42 30.05
N ASN A 716 -4.31 -24.61 30.46
CA ASN A 716 -3.51 -25.50 29.58
C ASN A 716 -4.34 -26.08 28.43
N LEU A 717 -5.61 -26.41 28.68
CA LEU A 717 -6.51 -26.96 27.68
C LEU A 717 -6.85 -25.93 26.58
N SER A 718 -7.10 -24.67 26.95
CA SER A 718 -7.38 -23.60 25.99
C SER A 718 -6.17 -23.25 25.12
N ILE A 719 -4.96 -23.33 25.66
CA ILE A 719 -3.72 -23.09 24.90
C ILE A 719 -3.45 -24.25 23.92
N SER A 720 -3.65 -25.51 24.34
CA SER A 720 -3.55 -26.66 23.44
C SER A 720 -4.56 -26.59 22.30
N ALA A 721 -5.80 -26.18 22.59
CA ALA A 721 -6.82 -25.99 21.56
C ALA A 721 -6.44 -24.88 20.57
N LEU A 722 -5.76 -23.82 21.01
CA LEU A 722 -5.25 -22.76 20.14
C LEU A 722 -4.16 -23.27 19.19
N GLU A 723 -3.27 -24.16 19.65
CA GLU A 723 -2.22 -24.76 18.82
C GLU A 723 -2.79 -25.71 17.75
N ASP A 724 -3.80 -26.50 18.11
CA ASP A 724 -4.52 -27.34 17.14
C ASP A 724 -5.26 -26.48 16.09
N PHE A 725 -5.83 -25.34 16.49
CA PHE A 725 -6.45 -24.38 15.57
C PHE A 725 -5.42 -23.81 14.60
N GLU A 726 -4.28 -23.33 15.12
CA GLU A 726 -3.18 -22.81 14.31
C GLU A 726 -2.73 -23.84 13.27
N LYS A 727 -2.54 -25.11 13.70
CA LYS A 727 -2.12 -26.19 12.81
C LYS A 727 -3.16 -26.51 11.73
N ASN A 728 -4.43 -26.63 12.11
CA ASN A 728 -5.50 -26.99 11.17
C ASN A 728 -5.69 -25.92 10.09
N PHE A 729 -5.67 -24.64 10.46
CA PHE A 729 -5.79 -23.54 9.50
C PHE A 729 -4.54 -23.35 8.63
N ARG A 730 -3.32 -23.58 9.15
CA ARG A 730 -2.10 -23.59 8.32
C ARG A 730 -2.18 -24.63 7.21
N ILE A 731 -2.63 -25.85 7.52
CA ILE A 731 -2.82 -26.92 6.52
C ILE A 731 -3.84 -26.52 5.45
N LEU A 732 -4.95 -25.88 5.86
CA LEU A 732 -5.94 -25.36 4.92
C LEU A 732 -5.32 -24.28 4.02
N PHE A 733 -4.57 -23.33 4.58
CA PHE A 733 -3.98 -22.23 3.83
C PHE A 733 -2.84 -22.67 2.91
N GLU A 734 -1.97 -23.57 3.32
CA GLU A 734 -0.96 -24.17 2.43
C GLU A 734 -1.59 -24.85 1.22
N TYR A 735 -2.70 -25.56 1.45
CA TYR A 735 -3.42 -26.22 0.37
C TYR A 735 -4.07 -25.21 -0.58
N LEU A 736 -4.73 -24.17 -0.03
CA LEU A 736 -5.33 -23.09 -0.82
C LEU A 736 -4.30 -22.28 -1.59
N ASP A 737 -3.13 -21.99 -1.01
CA ASP A 737 -2.06 -21.23 -1.67
C ASP A 737 -1.47 -21.99 -2.86
N GLY A 738 -1.25 -23.31 -2.72
CA GLY A 738 -0.81 -24.14 -3.84
C GLY A 738 -1.80 -24.14 -5.01
N ILE A 739 -3.10 -24.18 -4.73
CA ILE A 739 -4.16 -24.11 -5.76
C ILE A 739 -4.24 -22.71 -6.36
N ARG A 740 -4.10 -21.66 -5.54
CA ARG A 740 -4.04 -20.26 -5.96
C ARG A 740 -2.91 -20.01 -6.94
N MET A 741 -1.70 -20.50 -6.64
CA MET A 741 -0.57 -20.37 -7.56
C MET A 741 -0.88 -21.01 -8.91
N ASN A 742 -1.41 -22.23 -8.92
CA ASN A 742 -1.81 -22.91 -10.16
C ASN A 742 -2.89 -22.15 -10.94
N ALA A 743 -3.87 -21.55 -10.24
CA ALA A 743 -4.95 -20.79 -10.87
C ALA A 743 -4.44 -19.48 -11.52
N VAL A 744 -3.53 -18.79 -10.84
CA VAL A 744 -2.88 -17.58 -11.37
C VAL A 744 -1.95 -17.91 -12.54
N ASP A 745 -1.21 -19.00 -12.45
CA ASP A 745 -0.32 -19.46 -13.53
C ASP A 745 -1.12 -19.84 -14.78
N GLU A 746 -2.26 -20.53 -14.64
CA GLU A 746 -3.14 -20.87 -15.76
C GLU A 746 -3.66 -19.61 -16.46
N LEU A 747 -4.12 -18.63 -15.68
CA LEU A 747 -4.59 -17.34 -16.18
C LEU A 747 -3.50 -16.57 -16.94
N THR A 748 -2.27 -16.55 -16.41
CA THR A 748 -1.13 -15.91 -17.08
C THR A 748 -0.79 -16.61 -18.41
N ASN A 749 -0.81 -17.94 -18.43
CA ASN A 749 -0.60 -18.71 -19.64
C ASN A 749 -1.70 -18.50 -20.70
N GLU A 750 -2.97 -18.43 -20.29
CA GLU A 750 -4.10 -18.14 -21.19
C GLU A 750 -4.00 -16.73 -21.78
N ARG A 751 -3.63 -15.73 -20.97
CA ARG A 751 -3.35 -14.37 -21.43
C ARG A 751 -2.25 -14.34 -22.49
N ASN A 752 -1.14 -15.02 -22.22
CA ASN A 752 -0.03 -15.14 -23.17
C ASN A 752 -0.48 -15.80 -24.47
N HIS A 753 -1.23 -16.92 -24.39
CA HIS A 753 -1.78 -17.61 -25.55
C HIS A 753 -2.67 -16.69 -26.42
N HIS A 754 -3.69 -16.07 -25.83
CA HIS A 754 -4.62 -15.19 -26.57
C HIS A 754 -3.93 -14.00 -27.20
N ARG A 755 -2.91 -13.46 -26.53
CA ARG A 755 -2.11 -12.35 -27.07
C ARG A 755 -1.27 -12.77 -28.26
N ILE A 756 -0.54 -13.88 -28.17
CA ILE A 756 0.26 -14.44 -29.27
C ILE A 756 -0.65 -14.75 -30.46
N ASP A 757 -1.77 -15.44 -30.21
CA ASP A 757 -2.74 -15.81 -31.24
C ASP A 757 -3.34 -14.58 -31.94
N ARG A 758 -3.69 -13.51 -31.20
CA ARG A 758 -4.15 -12.24 -31.79
C ARG A 758 -3.10 -11.61 -32.70
N LEU A 759 -1.82 -11.60 -32.27
CA LEU A 759 -0.71 -11.06 -33.06
C LEU A 759 -0.46 -11.88 -34.34
N VAL A 760 -0.44 -13.21 -34.22
CA VAL A 760 -0.24 -14.12 -35.36
C VAL A 760 -1.41 -14.03 -36.35
N ARG A 761 -2.67 -13.98 -35.88
CA ARG A 761 -3.84 -13.80 -36.75
C ARG A 761 -3.82 -12.45 -37.46
N GLY A 762 -3.46 -11.38 -36.74
CA GLY A 762 -3.30 -10.04 -37.33
C GLY A 762 -2.25 -10.05 -38.43
N PHE A 763 -1.08 -10.61 -38.16
CA PHE A 763 -0.01 -10.74 -39.15
C PHE A 763 -0.44 -11.52 -40.39
N ASN A 764 -1.06 -12.69 -40.22
CA ASN A 764 -1.50 -13.52 -41.34
C ASN A 764 -2.60 -12.84 -42.18
N ARG A 765 -3.48 -12.06 -41.55
CA ARG A 765 -4.52 -11.29 -42.24
C ARG A 765 -3.92 -10.13 -43.04
N ASP A 766 -2.98 -9.41 -42.45
CA ASP A 766 -2.38 -8.22 -43.04
C ASP A 766 -1.31 -8.59 -44.10
N ASN A 767 -0.78 -9.82 -44.06
CA ASN A 767 0.22 -10.36 -44.99
C ASN A 767 -0.28 -11.68 -45.64
N PRO A 768 -1.26 -11.62 -46.56
CA PRO A 768 -1.77 -12.80 -47.25
C PRO A 768 -0.75 -13.41 -48.23
N ILE A 769 0.26 -12.63 -48.63
CA ILE A 769 1.39 -13.04 -49.47
C ILE A 769 2.66 -12.83 -48.64
N SER A 770 3.72 -13.61 -48.93
CA SER A 770 5.01 -13.53 -48.23
C SER A 770 5.51 -12.09 -48.08
N PRO A 771 5.61 -11.56 -46.85
CA PRO A 771 6.10 -10.22 -46.62
C PRO A 771 7.64 -10.18 -46.64
N LYS A 772 8.20 -8.98 -46.53
CA LYS A 772 9.64 -8.84 -46.28
C LYS A 772 10.01 -9.45 -44.92
N ARG A 773 11.22 -10.02 -44.82
CA ARG A 773 11.79 -10.60 -43.60
C ARG A 773 11.73 -9.63 -42.41
N GLU A 774 11.91 -8.33 -42.66
CA GLU A 774 11.77 -7.27 -41.64
C GLU A 774 10.42 -7.29 -40.90
N VAL A 775 9.31 -7.47 -41.64
CA VAL A 775 7.95 -7.45 -41.07
C VAL A 775 7.71 -8.66 -40.16
N ALA A 776 8.22 -9.83 -40.54
CA ALA A 776 8.18 -11.02 -39.69
C ALA A 776 9.09 -10.87 -38.46
N LEU A 777 10.26 -10.25 -38.62
CA LEU A 777 11.17 -9.99 -37.51
C LEU A 777 10.54 -9.06 -36.47
N GLU A 778 9.81 -8.02 -36.91
CA GLU A 778 9.03 -7.13 -36.05
C GLU A 778 7.94 -7.88 -35.29
N LEU A 779 7.18 -8.76 -35.96
CA LEU A 779 6.19 -9.62 -35.30
C LEU A 779 6.85 -10.47 -34.20
N LEU A 780 7.92 -11.18 -34.54
CA LEU A 780 8.60 -12.07 -33.59
C LEU A 780 9.17 -11.31 -32.40
N LYS A 781 9.73 -10.10 -32.61
CA LYS A 781 10.15 -9.21 -31.51
C LYS A 781 8.96 -8.77 -30.65
N LYS A 782 7.83 -8.44 -31.26
CA LYS A 782 6.60 -8.04 -30.56
C LYS A 782 6.00 -9.19 -29.74
N ILE A 783 6.12 -10.43 -30.23
CA ILE A 783 5.72 -11.63 -29.50
C ILE A 783 6.71 -11.90 -28.36
N GLU A 784 8.01 -11.91 -28.65
CA GLU A 784 9.07 -12.18 -27.66
C GLU A 784 9.04 -11.19 -26.49
N SER A 785 8.86 -9.90 -26.77
CA SER A 785 8.69 -8.84 -25.75
C SER A 785 7.40 -8.95 -24.92
N SER A 786 6.45 -9.77 -25.37
CA SER A 786 5.21 -10.02 -24.63
C SER A 786 5.22 -11.28 -23.78
N LEU A 787 6.24 -12.13 -23.93
CA LEU A 787 6.41 -13.36 -23.15
C LEU A 787 7.04 -13.04 -21.78
N GLU A 788 6.36 -13.42 -20.70
CA GLU A 788 6.89 -13.35 -19.32
C GLU A 788 7.99 -14.41 -19.10
N ASP A 789 8.81 -14.30 -18.04
CA ASP A 789 9.84 -15.31 -17.72
C ASP A 789 9.24 -16.56 -17.03
N ASP A 790 8.28 -17.19 -17.69
CA ASP A 790 7.66 -18.44 -17.25
C ASP A 790 8.19 -19.66 -18.04
N ILE A 791 7.74 -20.86 -17.66
CA ILE A 791 8.18 -22.11 -18.29
C ILE A 791 7.68 -22.20 -19.75
N GLY A 792 6.44 -21.77 -20.03
CA GLY A 792 5.86 -21.79 -21.38
C GLY A 792 6.56 -20.82 -22.33
N ALA A 793 7.08 -19.71 -21.80
CA ALA A 793 7.87 -18.74 -22.54
C ALA A 793 9.21 -19.30 -23.02
N LYS A 794 9.83 -20.26 -22.31
CA LYS A 794 11.08 -20.89 -22.77
C LYS A 794 10.88 -21.65 -24.08
N LYS A 795 9.80 -22.42 -24.19
CA LYS A 795 9.46 -23.16 -25.42
C LYS A 795 9.06 -22.21 -26.55
N ALA A 796 8.26 -21.19 -26.24
CA ALA A 796 7.92 -20.15 -27.21
C ALA A 796 9.17 -19.42 -27.74
N ARG A 797 10.12 -19.04 -26.86
CA ARG A 797 11.41 -18.45 -27.24
C ARG A 797 12.26 -19.40 -28.10
N SER A 798 12.25 -20.70 -27.79
CA SER A 798 12.93 -21.70 -28.62
C SER A 798 12.36 -21.75 -30.04
N ILE A 799 11.03 -21.74 -30.18
CA ILE A 799 10.36 -21.74 -31.49
C ILE A 799 10.67 -20.43 -32.24
N ILE A 800 10.63 -19.28 -31.56
CA ILE A 800 11.00 -17.98 -32.14
C ILE A 800 12.43 -18.00 -32.66
N LYS A 801 13.37 -18.57 -31.89
CA LYS A 801 14.76 -18.71 -32.31
C LYS A 801 14.88 -19.58 -33.57
N SER A 802 14.22 -20.74 -33.59
CA SER A 802 14.21 -21.61 -34.78
C SER A 802 13.59 -20.92 -36.00
N LEU A 803 12.54 -20.12 -35.83
CA LEU A 803 11.96 -19.33 -36.93
C LEU A 803 12.90 -18.24 -37.44
N ARG A 804 13.71 -17.61 -36.58
CA ARG A 804 14.72 -16.63 -37.00
C ARG A 804 15.83 -17.28 -37.82
N GLU A 805 16.32 -18.43 -37.36
CA GLU A 805 17.43 -19.16 -37.98
C GLU A 805 17.01 -19.81 -39.30
N ASN A 806 15.91 -20.59 -39.32
CA ASN A 806 15.48 -21.35 -40.50
C ASN A 806 15.07 -20.48 -41.70
N TYR A 807 14.63 -19.24 -41.44
CA TYR A 807 14.19 -18.31 -42.48
C TYR A 807 15.11 -17.09 -42.62
N GLU A 808 16.28 -17.13 -41.97
CA GLU A 808 17.34 -16.11 -42.07
C GLU A 808 16.83 -14.67 -41.88
N LEU A 809 15.91 -14.46 -40.93
CA LEU A 809 15.16 -13.20 -40.83
C LEU A 809 16.04 -11.98 -40.51
N GLU A 810 17.27 -12.20 -40.05
CA GLU A 810 18.24 -11.17 -39.69
C GLU A 810 19.20 -10.81 -40.85
N ILE A 811 19.30 -11.67 -41.86
CA ILE A 811 20.15 -11.49 -43.04
C ILE A 811 19.31 -10.92 -44.17
N GLU A 812 19.77 -9.82 -44.78
CA GLU A 812 19.13 -9.18 -45.94
C GLU A 812 17.63 -8.93 -45.74
N LYS A 813 17.29 -8.17 -44.69
CA LYS A 813 15.92 -7.89 -44.20
C LYS A 813 14.90 -7.40 -45.24
N ASN A 814 15.37 -6.90 -46.39
CA ASN A 814 14.55 -6.46 -47.51
C ASN A 814 14.03 -7.59 -48.42
N LYS A 815 14.56 -8.81 -48.30
CA LYS A 815 14.08 -9.98 -49.05
C LYS A 815 12.75 -10.50 -48.50
N ILE A 816 12.02 -11.23 -49.34
CA ILE A 816 10.80 -11.94 -48.94
C ILE A 816 11.14 -13.24 -48.18
N ILE A 817 10.16 -13.77 -47.44
CA ILE A 817 10.31 -15.05 -46.73
C ILE A 817 10.10 -16.21 -47.71
N GLU A 818 11.10 -17.07 -47.83
CA GLU A 818 11.01 -18.30 -48.63
C GLU A 818 10.17 -19.35 -47.88
N ASN A 819 9.39 -20.16 -48.60
CA ASN A 819 8.48 -21.16 -48.02
C ASN A 819 7.51 -20.57 -46.97
N TYR A 820 6.85 -19.47 -47.30
CA TYR A 820 5.98 -18.72 -46.39
C TYR A 820 4.87 -19.56 -45.73
N GLU A 821 4.31 -20.56 -46.43
CA GLU A 821 3.30 -21.47 -45.84
C GLU A 821 3.85 -22.26 -44.65
N GLU A 822 5.12 -22.67 -44.71
CA GLU A 822 5.81 -23.38 -43.63
C GLU A 822 6.13 -22.43 -42.48
N PHE A 823 6.52 -21.20 -42.80
CA PHE A 823 6.70 -20.14 -41.80
C PHE A 823 5.38 -19.85 -41.04
N GLN A 824 4.25 -19.78 -41.76
CA GLN A 824 2.93 -19.62 -41.15
C GLN A 824 2.55 -20.82 -40.27
N ARG A 825 2.96 -22.04 -40.64
CA ARG A 825 2.78 -23.23 -39.80
C ARG A 825 3.60 -23.13 -38.50
N GLY A 826 4.84 -22.66 -38.57
CA GLY A 826 5.66 -22.43 -37.38
C GLY A 826 5.13 -21.29 -36.50
N LEU A 827 4.58 -20.21 -37.07
CA LEU A 827 3.85 -19.19 -36.31
C LEU A 827 2.60 -19.76 -35.63
N LYS A 828 1.91 -20.71 -36.27
CA LYS A 828 0.78 -21.40 -35.68
C LYS A 828 1.22 -22.36 -34.57
N GLU A 829 2.36 -23.02 -34.69
CA GLU A 829 2.93 -23.82 -33.61
C GLU A 829 3.27 -22.96 -32.39
N LEU A 830 3.78 -21.74 -32.62
CA LEU A 830 4.07 -20.77 -31.58
C LEU A 830 2.81 -20.42 -30.76
N THR A 831 1.62 -20.33 -31.37
CA THR A 831 0.38 -20.05 -30.62
C THR A 831 0.03 -21.19 -29.65
N TYR A 832 0.30 -22.46 -30.01
CA TYR A 832 -0.05 -23.61 -29.17
C TYR A 832 1.05 -24.06 -28.20
N SER A 833 2.25 -23.48 -28.31
CA SER A 833 3.44 -23.87 -27.53
C SER A 833 3.19 -23.90 -26.01
N ALA A 834 2.59 -22.86 -25.44
CA ALA A 834 2.26 -22.76 -24.02
C ALA A 834 1.22 -23.79 -23.55
N ARG A 835 0.23 -24.10 -24.41
CA ARG A 835 -0.88 -25.03 -24.09
C ARG A 835 -0.46 -26.49 -24.15
N ILE A 836 0.44 -26.84 -25.07
CA ILE A 836 0.96 -28.21 -25.21
C ILE A 836 1.80 -28.58 -23.99
N GLU A 837 2.56 -27.62 -23.44
CA GLU A 837 3.41 -27.84 -22.27
C GLU A 837 2.61 -27.96 -20.96
N SER A 838 1.58 -27.13 -20.77
CA SER A 838 0.68 -27.24 -19.61
C SER A 838 -0.06 -28.59 -19.56
N GLN A 839 -0.46 -29.13 -20.72
CA GLN A 839 -1.14 -30.43 -20.81
C GLN A 839 -0.20 -31.63 -20.60
N SER A 840 1.09 -31.50 -20.92
CA SER A 840 2.08 -32.57 -20.72
C SER A 840 2.41 -32.86 -19.25
N LYS A 841 2.06 -31.95 -18.32
CA LYS A 841 2.23 -32.13 -16.87
C LYS A 841 0.98 -32.62 -16.12
N SER A 842 -0.16 -32.67 -16.80
CA SER A 842 -1.45 -33.14 -16.23
C SER A 842 -1.74 -34.62 -16.52
N VAL A 843 -0.74 -35.39 -16.94
CA VAL A 843 -0.81 -36.85 -17.15
C VAL A 843 -0.09 -37.58 -16.04
#